data_AF-A0A6G1QRB2-F1
#
_entry.id   AF-A0A6G1QRB2-F1
#
_cell.length_a   1.000
_cell.length_b   1.000
_cell.length_c   1.000
_cell.angle_alpha   90.00
_cell.angle_beta   90.00
_cell.angle_gamma   90.00
#
_symmetry.space_group_name_H-M   'P 1'
#
loop_
_entity.id
_entity.type
_entity.pdbx_description
1 polymer ?
#
loop_
_entity_poly.entity_id
_entity_poly.type
_entity_poly.pdbx_seq_one_letter_code
_entity_poly.pdbx_strand_id
1 'polypeptide(L)'
;MCDTVWTTGQWTPSPMAQWTILVFSLYGVLQGQGIQSPTTQECCQDGRNRALSGQDCTILPLISSSQTCRIAQEQCCAAAVGDNLCDSGIKVALAQGDCDRPFFQGDLCKTQISKMCCHCCVLGLMEASRDSSCELQGLALGKQCAHTAKICCSKGAADEIKEMEKPQASVTAKPAEGSDICRVSNCSQLCVGVGKCACHDGYRLQKDGVNCEDVNECLTGSHHCILGQVCINTEGSFRCQRETSCGTGYELKDNNNCQDIDECALGLHNCGPDFLCNNTEGSFRCHPKERCTAGFTQDAFGSCIDLNECVAFINPCLPGQTCINTVGSYTCRRNAVTCGRGYHLTEDGTRCEDVDECHTGIVCGDHGCVNLVGSYRCDCRIGFIFNSVTRMCEDINECRHYPGRLCAHRCENTEGSYHCSCTTGFKLSNDGRNCEDVNECDDHPCSQECANVYGSYQCYCRRGYQLSDIDGITCEDIDECALPTGGHVCSYRCSNTPGSFYCACPPTGYTLASNGRTCQDIDECAAGSHTCSSSETCFNIQGGFRCLSFKCPQNFRQAAQGKDTSASLRCIKACKPNDASCALDPVQLITHSLVSLPTFRDFSEPEEIVFLRTVAVANPTPLPGATDVFFDILATDDQFSFDVVKRSHRGIIMGVIRQVKPVIGPKDLVLEVALNYVISGVISHRNIIFLHIFISEFWW
;
A
#
# COMPACT_ATOMS: atom_id res chain seq x y z
N MET A 1 14.21 -10.50 14.45
CA MET A 1 14.33 -10.87 15.88
C MET A 1 12.96 -11.23 16.44
N CYS A 2 12.65 -12.52 16.48
CA CYS A 2 12.01 -13.25 17.59
C CYS A 2 11.86 -14.71 17.13
N ASP A 3 12.89 -15.51 17.41
CA ASP A 3 12.81 -16.96 17.48
C ASP A 3 12.13 -17.36 18.79
N THR A 4 11.30 -18.42 18.79
CA THR A 4 11.13 -19.32 19.94
C THR A 4 10.62 -20.69 19.51
N VAL A 5 11.56 -21.65 19.55
CA VAL A 5 11.52 -23.04 20.04
C VAL A 5 10.15 -23.68 20.31
N TRP A 6 9.86 -24.77 19.58
CA TRP A 6 8.81 -25.75 19.89
C TRP A 6 9.33 -26.82 20.85
N THR A 7 8.58 -27.10 21.92
CA THR A 7 8.74 -28.30 22.76
C THR A 7 7.71 -29.34 22.35
N THR A 8 8.16 -30.59 22.23
CA THR A 8 7.38 -31.76 21.83
C THR A 8 6.53 -32.27 22.99
N GLY A 9 5.21 -32.34 22.78
CA GLY A 9 4.27 -33.04 23.66
C GLY A 9 3.50 -34.10 22.88
N GLN A 10 3.82 -35.37 23.11
CA GLN A 10 3.10 -36.53 22.57
C GLN A 10 1.67 -36.61 23.12
N TRP A 11 0.68 -36.74 22.23
CA TRP A 11 -0.63 -37.30 22.55
C TRP A 11 -0.97 -38.37 21.51
N THR A 12 -1.14 -39.61 21.98
CA THR A 12 -1.65 -40.74 21.17
C THR A 12 -3.15 -40.91 21.45
N PRO A 13 -4.02 -41.06 20.44
CA PRO A 13 -5.40 -41.48 20.66
C PRO A 13 -5.56 -43.00 20.51
N SER A 14 -6.35 -43.57 21.43
CA SER A 14 -6.72 -44.99 21.57
C SER A 14 -7.72 -45.52 20.52
N PRO A 15 -7.78 -46.85 20.27
CA PRO A 15 -8.50 -47.46 19.15
C PRO A 15 -9.98 -47.78 19.48
N MET A 16 -10.77 -46.77 19.88
CA MET A 16 -12.20 -46.94 20.22
C MET A 16 -13.11 -45.91 19.53
N ALA A 17 -12.64 -45.28 18.44
CA ALA A 17 -13.41 -44.30 17.66
C ALA A 17 -13.55 -44.67 16.17
N GLN A 18 -13.25 -45.92 15.79
CA GLN A 18 -13.42 -46.42 14.41
C GLN A 18 -14.69 -47.26 14.20
N TRP A 19 -15.36 -47.70 15.27
CA TRP A 19 -16.54 -48.58 15.16
C TRP A 19 -17.88 -47.83 15.08
N THR A 20 -17.95 -46.56 15.49
CA THR A 20 -19.17 -45.74 15.39
C THR A 20 -19.41 -45.17 13.99
N ILE A 21 -18.35 -45.04 13.17
CA ILE A 21 -18.45 -44.48 11.81
C ILE A 21 -18.94 -45.53 10.80
N LEU A 22 -18.70 -46.82 11.04
CA LEU A 22 -19.14 -47.92 10.17
C LEU A 22 -20.63 -48.26 10.28
N VAL A 23 -21.29 -47.89 11.38
CA VAL A 23 -22.73 -48.16 11.58
C VAL A 23 -23.61 -47.06 10.96
N PHE A 24 -23.14 -45.80 10.94
CA PHE A 24 -23.86 -44.70 10.29
C PHE A 24 -23.74 -44.71 8.76
N SER A 25 -22.67 -45.29 8.20
CA SER A 25 -22.51 -45.40 6.74
C SER A 25 -23.41 -46.47 6.11
N LEU A 26 -23.86 -47.48 6.87
CA LEU A 26 -24.84 -48.46 6.37
C LEU A 26 -26.30 -47.99 6.45
N TYR A 27 -26.62 -46.99 7.29
CA TYR A 27 -27.96 -46.42 7.35
C TYR A 27 -28.22 -45.41 6.22
N GLY A 28 -27.18 -44.72 5.74
CA GLY A 28 -27.27 -43.75 4.64
C GLY A 28 -27.44 -44.37 3.24
N VAL A 29 -27.20 -45.67 3.07
CA VAL A 29 -27.35 -46.35 1.76
C VAL A 29 -28.80 -46.80 1.50
N LEU A 30 -29.68 -46.77 2.52
CA LEU A 30 -31.10 -47.12 2.38
C LEU A 30 -32.05 -45.91 2.30
N GLN A 31 -31.53 -44.68 2.42
CA GLN A 31 -32.28 -43.46 2.12
C GLN A 31 -31.46 -42.60 1.16
N GLY A 32 -31.75 -42.71 -0.13
CA GLY A 32 -31.10 -41.91 -1.18
C GLY A 32 -31.32 -40.40 -0.99
N GLN A 33 -30.46 -39.77 -0.21
CA GLN A 33 -30.29 -38.33 -0.14
C GLN A 33 -28.85 -38.00 -0.53
N GLY A 34 -28.69 -37.37 -1.70
CA GLY A 34 -27.40 -36.83 -2.12
C GLY A 34 -26.95 -35.72 -1.18
N ILE A 35 -25.70 -35.79 -0.73
CA ILE A 35 -25.05 -34.72 0.05
C ILE A 35 -24.94 -33.49 -0.86
N GLN A 36 -25.81 -32.50 -0.69
CA GLN A 36 -25.68 -31.20 -1.34
C GLN A 36 -24.44 -30.48 -0.80
N SER A 37 -23.60 -29.97 -1.69
CA SER A 37 -22.46 -29.13 -1.32
C SER A 37 -22.97 -27.82 -0.69
N PRO A 38 -22.33 -27.34 0.40
CA PRO A 38 -22.80 -26.15 1.10
C PRO A 38 -22.73 -24.93 0.18
N THR A 39 -23.74 -24.08 0.27
CA THR A 39 -23.84 -22.84 -0.48
C THR A 39 -22.80 -21.82 0.01
N THR A 40 -22.44 -20.86 -0.84
CA THR A 40 -21.48 -19.79 -0.48
C THR A 40 -21.95 -18.97 0.74
N GLN A 41 -23.27 -18.82 0.92
CA GLN A 41 -23.86 -18.15 2.07
C GLN A 41 -23.69 -18.95 3.36
N GLU A 42 -23.86 -20.28 3.32
CA GLU A 42 -23.61 -21.17 4.47
C GLU A 42 -22.12 -21.18 4.85
N CYS A 43 -21.23 -21.14 3.86
CA CYS A 43 -19.79 -21.03 4.09
C CYS A 43 -19.39 -19.70 4.74
N CYS A 44 -19.96 -18.58 4.26
CA CYS A 44 -19.74 -17.27 4.87
C CYS A 44 -20.31 -17.22 6.30
N GLN A 45 -21.49 -17.79 6.53
CA GLN A 45 -22.12 -17.83 7.84
C GLN A 45 -21.32 -18.68 8.83
N ASP A 46 -20.78 -19.82 8.40
CA ASP A 46 -19.87 -20.63 9.21
C ASP A 46 -18.59 -19.84 9.58
N GLY A 47 -17.98 -19.13 8.62
CA GLY A 47 -16.86 -18.22 8.87
C GLY A 47 -17.17 -17.16 9.94
N ARG A 48 -18.34 -16.51 9.86
CA ARG A 48 -18.81 -15.53 10.86
C ARG A 48 -19.02 -16.15 12.25
N ASN A 49 -19.61 -17.33 12.32
CA ASN A 49 -19.86 -18.02 13.58
C ASN A 49 -18.55 -18.41 14.29
N ARG A 50 -17.51 -18.78 13.52
CA ARG A 50 -16.18 -19.11 14.05
C ARG A 50 -15.41 -17.89 14.54
N ALA A 51 -15.53 -16.76 13.86
CA ALA A 51 -15.03 -15.47 14.33
C ALA A 51 -15.64 -15.09 15.69
N LEU A 52 -16.96 -15.24 15.84
CA LEU A 52 -17.67 -15.01 17.12
C LEU A 52 -17.23 -15.99 18.22
N SER A 53 -16.71 -17.16 17.85
CA SER A 53 -16.19 -18.18 18.76
C SER A 53 -14.69 -17.99 19.08
N GLY A 54 -14.04 -16.93 18.57
CA GLY A 54 -12.65 -16.59 18.88
C GLY A 54 -11.59 -17.44 18.15
N GLN A 55 -11.95 -18.11 17.06
CA GLN A 55 -11.01 -18.92 16.26
C GLN A 55 -10.18 -18.06 15.29
N ASP A 56 -8.95 -18.49 15.00
CA ASP A 56 -8.07 -17.83 14.03
C ASP A 56 -8.57 -18.06 12.61
N CYS A 57 -8.90 -16.97 11.91
CA CYS A 57 -9.43 -17.01 10.55
C CYS A 57 -8.42 -17.51 9.50
N THR A 58 -7.13 -17.63 9.84
CA THR A 58 -6.08 -18.15 8.93
C THR A 58 -5.95 -19.68 8.95
N ILE A 59 -6.57 -20.36 9.93
CA ILE A 59 -6.47 -21.82 10.11
C ILE A 59 -7.87 -22.41 10.36
N LEU A 60 -8.84 -22.05 9.52
CA LEU A 60 -10.21 -22.55 9.64
C LEU A 60 -10.34 -23.98 9.10
N PRO A 61 -11.03 -24.89 9.81
CA PRO A 61 -11.39 -26.20 9.26
C PRO A 61 -12.34 -26.02 8.08
N LEU A 62 -11.98 -26.57 6.92
CA LEU A 62 -12.76 -26.45 5.69
C LEU A 62 -14.03 -27.30 5.78
N ILE A 63 -15.19 -26.66 5.57
CA ILE A 63 -16.49 -27.36 5.51
C ILE A 63 -16.79 -27.93 4.11
N SER A 64 -16.01 -27.54 3.10
CA SER A 64 -16.13 -28.00 1.71
C SER A 64 -14.80 -27.87 0.98
N SER A 65 -14.56 -28.75 0.00
CA SER A 65 -13.41 -28.68 -0.92
C SER A 65 -13.55 -27.59 -1.99
N SER A 66 -14.71 -26.91 -2.06
CA SER A 66 -14.95 -25.81 -2.99
C SER A 66 -14.09 -24.60 -2.63
N GLN A 67 -13.30 -24.14 -3.60
CA GLN A 67 -12.47 -22.94 -3.46
C GLN A 67 -13.30 -21.69 -3.16
N THR A 68 -14.50 -21.58 -3.72
CA THR A 68 -15.42 -20.47 -3.45
C THR A 68 -15.93 -20.49 -2.01
N CYS A 69 -16.20 -21.67 -1.46
CA CYS A 69 -16.62 -21.84 -0.08
C CYS A 69 -15.49 -21.47 0.90
N ARG A 70 -14.25 -21.93 0.63
CA ARG A 70 -13.07 -21.57 1.44
C ARG A 70 -12.84 -20.07 1.50
N ILE A 71 -12.84 -19.40 0.34
CA ILE A 71 -12.65 -17.95 0.26
C ILE A 71 -13.77 -17.22 1.02
N ALA A 72 -15.02 -17.64 0.84
CA ALA A 72 -16.15 -17.04 1.56
C ALA A 72 -16.02 -17.22 3.09
N GLN A 73 -15.59 -18.40 3.54
CA GLN A 73 -15.42 -18.72 4.96
C GLN A 73 -14.32 -17.88 5.62
N GLU A 74 -13.15 -17.77 4.99
CA GLU A 74 -12.01 -16.99 5.49
C GLU A 74 -12.31 -15.48 5.51
N GLN A 75 -12.84 -14.95 4.40
CA GLN A 75 -13.10 -13.51 4.28
C GLN A 75 -14.24 -13.05 5.21
N CYS A 76 -15.30 -13.84 5.35
CA CYS A 76 -16.39 -13.53 6.27
C CYS A 76 -15.98 -13.69 7.75
N CYS A 77 -15.05 -14.58 8.07
CA CYS A 77 -14.45 -14.67 9.40
C CYS A 77 -13.63 -13.41 9.72
N ALA A 78 -12.72 -13.01 8.84
CA ALA A 78 -11.86 -11.84 9.05
C ALA A 78 -12.68 -10.54 9.20
N ALA A 79 -13.73 -10.37 8.38
CA ALA A 79 -14.65 -9.25 8.48
C ALA A 79 -15.38 -9.21 9.83
N ALA A 80 -15.91 -10.35 10.30
CA ALA A 80 -16.61 -10.43 11.58
C ALA A 80 -15.70 -10.18 12.80
N VAL A 81 -14.42 -10.58 12.75
CA VAL A 81 -13.43 -10.21 13.77
C VAL A 81 -13.20 -8.70 13.79
N GLY A 82 -13.08 -8.08 12.60
CA GLY A 82 -12.95 -6.63 12.45
C GLY A 82 -14.15 -5.85 13.00
N ASP A 83 -15.37 -6.31 12.71
CA ASP A 83 -16.62 -5.71 13.21
C ASP A 83 -16.70 -5.78 14.74
N ASN A 84 -16.38 -6.93 15.35
CA ASN A 84 -16.38 -7.10 16.82
C ASN A 84 -15.36 -6.19 17.54
N LEU A 85 -14.18 -5.99 16.96
CA LEU A 85 -13.17 -5.06 17.50
C LEU A 85 -13.65 -3.61 17.39
N CYS A 86 -14.28 -3.26 16.26
CA CYS A 86 -14.86 -1.93 16.06
C CYS A 86 -15.99 -1.64 17.06
N ASP A 87 -16.88 -2.60 17.30
CA ASP A 87 -17.95 -2.54 18.31
C ASP A 87 -17.41 -2.35 19.73
N SER A 88 -16.28 -2.99 20.04
CA SER A 88 -15.60 -2.80 21.34
C SER A 88 -15.09 -1.37 21.48
N GLY A 89 -14.52 -0.79 20.42
CA GLY A 89 -14.13 0.62 20.35
C GLY A 89 -15.30 1.59 20.54
N ILE A 90 -16.44 1.32 19.88
CA ILE A 90 -17.67 2.11 20.02
C ILE A 90 -18.20 2.08 21.46
N LYS A 91 -18.17 0.92 22.12
CA LYS A 91 -18.60 0.79 23.53
C LYS A 91 -17.73 1.62 24.47
N VAL A 92 -16.41 1.66 24.26
CA VAL A 92 -15.50 2.51 25.04
C VAL A 92 -15.82 3.99 24.84
N ALA A 93 -16.03 4.42 23.59
CA ALA A 93 -16.42 5.79 23.26
C ALA A 93 -17.74 6.22 23.94
N LEU A 94 -18.77 5.38 23.88
CA LEU A 94 -20.07 5.66 24.51
C LEU A 94 -20.01 5.65 26.04
N ALA A 95 -19.14 4.83 26.64
CA ALA A 95 -19.06 4.70 28.09
C ALA A 95 -18.16 5.74 28.76
N GLN A 96 -17.08 6.18 28.10
CA GLN A 96 -16.02 6.97 28.73
C GLN A 96 -15.75 8.31 28.04
N GLY A 97 -16.20 8.50 26.79
CA GLY A 97 -15.99 9.74 26.03
C GLY A 97 -14.53 10.02 25.62
N ASP A 98 -13.60 9.11 25.93
CA ASP A 98 -12.18 9.21 25.61
C ASP A 98 -11.63 7.86 25.12
N CYS A 99 -10.61 7.90 24.26
CA CYS A 99 -10.07 6.77 23.51
C CYS A 99 -8.57 6.56 23.75
N ASP A 100 -8.04 7.08 24.86
CA ASP A 100 -6.64 6.98 25.24
C ASP A 100 -6.24 5.60 25.80
N ARG A 101 -4.93 5.40 25.96
CA ARG A 101 -4.30 4.07 25.99
C ARG A 101 -4.43 3.18 27.25
N PRO A 102 -5.12 3.51 28.37
CA PRO A 102 -5.32 2.51 29.43
C PRO A 102 -6.52 1.57 29.18
N PHE A 103 -7.37 1.81 28.17
CA PHE A 103 -8.65 1.10 28.01
C PHE A 103 -8.64 -0.09 27.03
N PHE A 104 -7.58 -0.25 26.24
CA PHE A 104 -7.44 -1.35 25.27
C PHE A 104 -6.29 -2.28 25.67
N GLN A 105 -6.60 -3.56 25.96
CA GLN A 105 -5.61 -4.60 26.30
C GLN A 105 -5.56 -5.66 25.18
N GLY A 106 -4.37 -5.97 24.65
CA GLY A 106 -4.17 -7.00 23.61
C GLY A 106 -3.12 -6.65 22.55
N ASP A 107 -3.02 -7.46 21.48
CA ASP A 107 -2.08 -7.28 20.36
C ASP A 107 -2.15 -5.88 19.73
N LEU A 108 -0.98 -5.33 19.35
CA LEU A 108 -0.82 -3.96 18.83
C LEU A 108 -1.67 -3.67 17.58
N CYS A 109 -1.92 -4.67 16.74
CA CYS A 109 -2.69 -4.53 15.49
C CYS A 109 -4.21 -4.58 15.71
N LYS A 110 -4.69 -5.44 16.62
CA LYS A 110 -6.12 -5.57 16.98
C LYS A 110 -6.63 -4.33 17.74
N THR A 111 -5.77 -3.73 18.55
CA THR A 111 -6.07 -2.52 19.31
C THR A 111 -6.17 -1.25 18.44
N GLN A 112 -5.57 -1.25 17.24
CA GLN A 112 -5.64 -0.13 16.30
C GLN A 112 -7.03 0.06 15.67
N ILE A 113 -7.72 -1.03 15.33
CA ILE A 113 -9.10 -1.00 14.79
C ILE A 113 -10.07 -0.48 15.88
N SER A 114 -9.95 -1.00 17.09
CA SER A 114 -10.77 -0.58 18.24
C SER A 114 -10.57 0.91 18.56
N LYS A 115 -9.31 1.38 18.56
CA LYS A 115 -8.97 2.78 18.79
C LYS A 115 -9.50 3.70 17.69
N MET A 116 -9.37 3.29 16.42
CA MET A 116 -9.93 4.03 15.28
C MET A 116 -11.45 4.19 15.42
N CYS A 117 -12.18 3.09 15.63
CA CYS A 117 -13.64 3.13 15.77
C CYS A 117 -14.09 3.94 17.00
N CYS A 118 -13.32 3.90 18.10
CA CYS A 118 -13.55 4.76 19.27
C CYS A 118 -13.45 6.25 18.90
N HIS A 119 -12.33 6.68 18.29
CA HIS A 119 -12.15 8.08 17.90
C HIS A 119 -13.23 8.55 16.91
N CYS A 120 -13.57 7.73 15.92
CA CYS A 120 -14.63 8.05 14.95
C CYS A 120 -16.01 8.14 15.61
N CYS A 121 -16.30 7.30 16.60
CA CYS A 121 -17.54 7.37 17.37
C CYS A 121 -17.61 8.67 18.22
N VAL A 122 -16.53 9.04 18.89
CA VAL A 122 -16.43 10.31 19.65
C VAL A 122 -16.64 11.52 18.73
N LEU A 123 -16.05 11.52 17.53
CA LEU A 123 -16.29 12.56 16.53
C LEU A 123 -17.78 12.67 16.16
N GLY A 124 -18.46 11.53 15.96
CA GLY A 124 -19.91 11.51 15.70
C GLY A 124 -20.74 12.06 16.85
N LEU A 125 -20.39 11.76 18.11
CA LEU A 125 -21.06 12.29 19.30
C LEU A 125 -20.83 13.79 19.47
N MET A 126 -19.63 14.29 19.15
CA MET A 126 -19.30 15.72 19.18
C MET A 126 -20.14 16.49 18.16
N GLU A 127 -20.30 15.97 16.94
CA GLU A 127 -21.14 16.61 15.93
C GLU A 127 -22.63 16.59 16.31
N ALA A 128 -23.12 15.49 16.88
CA ALA A 128 -24.49 15.41 17.40
C ALA A 128 -24.81 16.48 18.46
N SER A 129 -23.79 16.93 19.21
CA SER A 129 -23.94 18.00 20.21
C SER A 129 -23.95 19.42 19.65
N ARG A 130 -23.47 19.61 18.40
CA ARG A 130 -23.29 20.92 17.76
C ARG A 130 -24.36 21.24 16.71
N ASP A 131 -24.85 20.25 15.97
CA ASP A 131 -25.89 20.41 14.95
C ASP A 131 -26.70 19.11 14.79
N SER A 132 -28.03 19.23 14.66
CA SER A 132 -28.96 18.07 14.56
C SER A 132 -28.89 17.31 13.23
N SER A 133 -28.01 17.70 12.30
CA SER A 133 -27.77 16.97 11.05
C SER A 133 -26.49 16.14 11.14
N CYS A 134 -26.62 14.81 11.22
CA CYS A 134 -25.50 13.85 11.20
C CYS A 134 -24.77 13.75 9.83
N GLU A 135 -24.63 14.87 9.11
CA GLU A 135 -23.86 14.97 7.87
C GLU A 135 -22.49 15.60 8.17
N LEU A 136 -21.45 14.77 8.25
CA LEU A 136 -20.05 15.19 8.38
C LEU A 136 -19.53 15.80 7.07
N GLN A 137 -20.06 16.96 6.66
CA GLN A 137 -19.66 17.64 5.42
C GLN A 137 -18.25 18.25 5.58
N GLY A 138 -17.34 17.94 4.64
CA GLY A 138 -16.00 18.53 4.57
C GLY A 138 -14.85 17.70 5.16
N LEU A 139 -15.12 16.54 5.80
CA LEU A 139 -14.08 15.61 6.25
C LEU A 139 -13.98 14.36 5.36
N ALA A 140 -12.81 14.13 4.76
CA ALA A 140 -12.53 12.93 3.96
C ALA A 140 -12.15 11.73 4.86
N LEU A 141 -13.14 11.14 5.55
CA LEU A 141 -12.95 9.96 6.40
C LEU A 141 -13.03 8.65 5.59
N GLY A 142 -12.27 7.63 5.99
CA GLY A 142 -12.39 6.28 5.43
C GLY A 142 -13.79 5.67 5.70
N LYS A 143 -14.29 4.80 4.80
CA LYS A 143 -15.67 4.26 4.82
C LYS A 143 -16.11 3.71 6.19
N GLN A 144 -15.25 2.93 6.86
CA GLN A 144 -15.56 2.33 8.17
C GLN A 144 -15.63 3.37 9.29
N CYS A 145 -14.76 4.39 9.26
CA CYS A 145 -14.78 5.51 10.21
C CYS A 145 -16.02 6.40 10.00
N ALA A 146 -16.33 6.74 8.75
CA ALA A 146 -17.52 7.53 8.40
C ALA A 146 -18.82 6.82 8.81
N HIS A 147 -18.91 5.51 8.60
CA HIS A 147 -20.05 4.71 9.05
C HIS A 147 -20.18 4.69 10.58
N THR A 148 -19.06 4.49 11.29
CA THR A 148 -19.02 4.47 12.76
C THR A 148 -19.43 5.82 13.37
N ALA A 149 -18.92 6.92 12.82
CA ALA A 149 -19.27 8.27 13.24
C ALA A 149 -20.77 8.56 13.05
N LYS A 150 -21.35 8.12 11.92
CA LYS A 150 -22.79 8.27 11.65
C LYS A 150 -23.67 7.48 12.62
N ILE A 151 -23.27 6.25 12.97
CA ILE A 151 -23.98 5.42 13.96
C ILE A 151 -23.95 6.08 15.35
N CYS A 152 -22.82 6.62 15.77
CA CYS A 152 -22.73 7.25 17.09
C CYS A 152 -23.42 8.61 17.14
N CYS A 153 -23.41 9.37 16.04
CA CYS A 153 -24.17 10.61 15.93
C CYS A 153 -25.69 10.39 16.10
N SER A 154 -26.25 9.36 15.45
CA SER A 154 -27.68 9.05 15.58
C SER A 154 -28.06 8.51 16.97
N LYS A 155 -27.13 7.86 17.68
CA LYS A 155 -27.34 7.43 19.08
C LYS A 155 -27.27 8.57 20.08
N GLY A 156 -26.34 9.52 19.91
CA GLY A 156 -26.23 10.70 20.77
C GLY A 156 -27.45 11.62 20.73
N ALA A 157 -28.16 11.65 19.59
CA ALA A 157 -29.42 12.39 19.44
C ALA A 157 -30.64 11.70 20.11
N ALA A 158 -30.50 10.44 20.54
CA ALA A 158 -31.62 9.60 21.00
C ALA A 158 -31.63 9.34 22.52
N ASP A 159 -30.67 9.85 23.30
CA ASP A 159 -30.59 9.63 24.76
C ASP A 159 -31.43 10.63 25.61
N GLU A 160 -32.25 11.47 24.98
CA GLU A 160 -33.45 12.04 25.61
C GLU A 160 -34.70 11.36 25.06
N ILE A 161 -35.21 10.38 25.82
CA ILE A 161 -36.58 9.80 25.89
C ILE A 161 -36.56 8.25 25.84
N LYS A 162 -36.88 7.66 27.00
CA LYS A 162 -37.13 6.22 27.22
C LYS A 162 -38.54 5.79 26.78
N GLU A 163 -38.61 4.56 26.27
CA GLU A 163 -39.67 3.53 26.33
C GLU A 163 -41.13 3.87 25.92
N MET A 164 -41.61 3.30 24.81
CA MET A 164 -42.59 2.17 24.75
C MET A 164 -43.15 1.96 23.33
N GLU A 165 -43.17 0.67 22.94
CA GLU A 165 -43.96 -0.10 21.96
C GLU A 165 -44.79 0.53 20.80
N LYS A 166 -44.65 -0.13 19.63
CA LYS A 166 -45.63 -0.48 18.54
C LYS A 166 -47.14 -0.19 18.81
N PRO A 167 -48.08 -0.06 17.82
CA PRO A 167 -48.07 -0.62 16.45
C PRO A 167 -48.87 0.15 15.34
N GLN A 168 -48.87 -0.45 14.12
CA GLN A 168 -49.98 -0.59 13.14
C GLN A 168 -50.66 0.58 12.39
N ALA A 169 -50.48 0.52 11.06
CA ALA A 169 -51.48 0.41 9.98
C ALA A 169 -52.46 1.56 9.61
N SER A 170 -52.42 1.91 8.30
CA SER A 170 -53.52 2.34 7.40
C SER A 170 -54.17 3.70 7.69
N VAL A 171 -54.52 4.55 6.73
CA VAL A 171 -55.65 4.42 5.79
C VAL A 171 -55.64 5.61 4.80
N THR A 172 -55.89 5.31 3.52
CA THR A 172 -56.46 6.07 2.38
C THR A 172 -56.49 7.61 2.32
N ALA A 173 -56.25 8.17 1.12
CA ALA A 173 -57.25 8.98 0.40
C ALA A 173 -56.83 9.27 -1.07
N LYS A 174 -57.79 9.19 -1.99
CA LYS A 174 -57.88 9.89 -3.30
C LYS A 174 -59.35 10.33 -3.42
N PRO A 175 -59.75 11.27 -4.29
CA PRO A 175 -59.09 12.46 -4.87
C PRO A 175 -59.94 13.74 -4.66
N ALA A 176 -59.47 14.91 -5.11
CA ALA A 176 -60.33 16.08 -5.39
C ALA A 176 -59.86 16.81 -6.67
N GLU A 177 -60.83 17.12 -7.54
CA GLU A 177 -60.69 17.78 -8.84
C GLU A 177 -60.51 19.31 -8.76
N GLY A 178 -59.81 19.87 -9.74
CA GLY A 178 -60.23 21.09 -10.43
C GLY A 178 -59.32 22.32 -10.33
N SER A 179 -58.46 22.55 -11.32
CA SER A 179 -58.45 23.79 -12.12
C SER A 179 -57.52 23.66 -13.33
N ASP A 180 -58.13 23.68 -14.49
CA ASP A 180 -57.57 23.60 -15.84
C ASP A 180 -56.75 24.87 -16.16
N ILE A 181 -55.40 24.83 -16.04
CA ILE A 181 -54.48 25.90 -16.49
C ILE A 181 -53.31 25.32 -17.28
N CYS A 182 -53.59 24.43 -18.24
CA CYS A 182 -52.57 23.91 -19.18
C CYS A 182 -53.05 24.00 -20.64
N ARG A 183 -53.74 25.08 -21.03
CA ARG A 183 -54.26 25.25 -22.41
C ARG A 183 -53.33 26.00 -23.38
N VAL A 184 -52.09 26.33 -23.00
CA VAL A 184 -51.11 26.98 -23.92
C VAL A 184 -49.66 26.49 -23.74
N SER A 185 -49.42 25.41 -23.00
CA SER A 185 -48.07 24.85 -22.79
C SER A 185 -47.92 23.53 -23.55
N ASN A 186 -46.97 23.48 -24.50
CA ASN A 186 -46.71 22.33 -25.37
C ASN A 186 -45.96 21.18 -24.66
N CYS A 187 -46.26 20.92 -23.39
CA CYS A 187 -45.56 19.93 -22.57
C CYS A 187 -45.80 18.50 -23.07
N SER A 188 -44.74 17.71 -23.17
CA SER A 188 -44.81 16.32 -23.67
C SER A 188 -45.54 15.34 -22.74
N GLN A 189 -45.46 15.52 -21.41
CA GLN A 189 -46.06 14.60 -20.43
C GLN A 189 -46.96 15.31 -19.41
N LEU A 190 -46.39 16.00 -18.42
CA LEU A 190 -47.16 16.65 -17.35
C LEU A 190 -46.92 18.16 -17.33
N CYS A 191 -47.94 18.91 -16.95
CA CYS A 191 -47.87 20.36 -16.73
C CYS A 191 -48.24 20.62 -15.28
N VAL A 192 -47.32 21.20 -14.50
CA VAL A 192 -47.47 21.38 -13.05
C VAL A 192 -47.34 22.86 -12.73
N GLY A 193 -48.43 23.45 -12.24
CA GLY A 193 -48.51 24.86 -11.88
C GLY A 193 -48.60 25.80 -13.10
N VAL A 194 -48.05 27.00 -12.99
CA VAL A 194 -48.15 28.07 -14.00
C VAL A 194 -47.13 27.82 -15.13
N GLY A 195 -47.49 26.97 -16.10
CA GLY A 195 -46.79 26.81 -17.38
C GLY A 195 -45.43 26.10 -17.35
N LYS A 196 -45.10 25.37 -16.27
CA LYS A 196 -43.89 24.55 -16.18
C LYS A 196 -44.20 23.09 -16.48
N CYS A 197 -43.40 22.47 -17.34
CA CYS A 197 -43.53 21.06 -17.69
C CYS A 197 -42.78 20.19 -16.67
N ALA A 198 -43.38 19.06 -16.30
CA ALA A 198 -42.77 18.01 -15.50
C ALA A 198 -42.95 16.67 -16.21
N CYS A 199 -42.10 15.71 -15.88
CA CYS A 199 -42.13 14.37 -16.46
C CYS A 199 -42.70 13.38 -15.44
N HIS A 200 -43.25 12.27 -15.91
CA HIS A 200 -43.60 11.15 -15.06
C HIS A 200 -42.33 10.52 -14.46
N ASP A 201 -42.48 9.85 -13.31
CA ASP A 201 -41.37 9.10 -12.70
C ASP A 201 -40.78 8.11 -13.72
N GLY A 202 -39.45 8.09 -13.86
CA GLY A 202 -38.72 7.35 -14.90
C GLY A 202 -38.33 8.19 -16.13
N TYR A 203 -38.77 9.45 -16.22
CA TYR A 203 -38.40 10.37 -17.30
C TYR A 203 -37.76 11.65 -16.76
N ARG A 204 -36.86 12.26 -17.53
CA ARG A 204 -36.22 13.54 -17.20
C ARG A 204 -36.51 14.60 -18.24
N LEU A 205 -36.65 15.84 -17.78
CA LEU A 205 -36.93 16.98 -18.66
C LEU A 205 -35.66 17.38 -19.40
N GLN A 206 -35.72 17.40 -20.74
CA GLN A 206 -34.63 17.89 -21.56
C GLN A 206 -34.43 19.40 -21.35
N LYS A 207 -33.26 19.91 -21.77
CA LYS A 207 -32.86 21.31 -21.58
C LYS A 207 -33.83 22.33 -22.20
N ASP A 208 -34.67 21.88 -23.13
CA ASP A 208 -35.71 22.68 -23.79
C ASP A 208 -36.91 22.97 -22.88
N GLY A 209 -36.98 22.35 -21.69
CA GLY A 209 -37.97 22.66 -20.64
C GLY A 209 -39.39 22.16 -20.92
N VAL A 210 -39.58 21.37 -21.97
CA VAL A 210 -40.90 20.97 -22.50
C VAL A 210 -40.99 19.47 -22.82
N ASN A 211 -39.92 18.89 -23.36
CA ASN A 211 -39.86 17.48 -23.75
C ASN A 211 -39.22 16.61 -22.67
N CYS A 212 -39.80 15.45 -22.43
CA CYS A 212 -39.35 14.46 -21.47
C CYS A 212 -38.68 13.31 -22.21
N GLU A 213 -37.45 12.98 -21.80
CA GLU A 213 -36.74 11.80 -22.31
C GLU A 213 -36.69 10.72 -21.23
N ASP A 214 -36.73 9.48 -21.69
CA ASP A 214 -36.66 8.30 -20.85
C ASP A 214 -35.30 8.22 -20.12
N VAL A 215 -35.33 7.95 -18.82
CA VAL A 215 -34.12 7.81 -18.01
C VAL A 215 -33.68 6.35 -18.03
N ASN A 216 -32.62 6.04 -18.77
CA ASN A 216 -32.12 4.67 -18.81
C ASN A 216 -31.49 4.24 -17.47
N GLU A 217 -32.25 3.49 -16.66
CA GLU A 217 -31.81 3.06 -15.33
C GLU A 217 -30.72 1.99 -15.38
N CYS A 218 -30.61 1.26 -16.50
CA CYS A 218 -29.56 0.27 -16.73
C CYS A 218 -28.17 0.92 -16.93
N LEU A 219 -28.11 2.12 -17.51
CA LEU A 219 -26.85 2.87 -17.70
C LEU A 219 -26.48 3.72 -16.49
N THR A 220 -27.47 4.21 -15.76
CA THR A 220 -27.26 5.05 -14.57
C THR A 220 -27.00 4.26 -13.30
N GLY A 221 -27.18 2.92 -13.34
CA GLY A 221 -26.89 2.00 -12.23
C GLY A 221 -27.90 2.06 -11.09
N SER A 222 -29.04 2.72 -11.29
CA SER A 222 -30.16 2.83 -10.33
C SER A 222 -31.18 1.69 -10.45
N HIS A 223 -30.85 0.65 -11.22
CA HIS A 223 -31.69 -0.53 -11.38
C HIS A 223 -31.49 -1.55 -10.25
N HIS A 224 -32.59 -2.14 -9.75
CA HIS A 224 -32.57 -3.16 -8.69
C HIS A 224 -32.61 -4.59 -9.27
N CYS A 225 -31.75 -4.87 -10.27
CA CYS A 225 -31.66 -6.22 -10.85
C CYS A 225 -30.71 -7.11 -10.03
N ILE A 226 -31.11 -8.37 -9.82
CA ILE A 226 -30.36 -9.35 -9.01
C ILE A 226 -29.16 -9.86 -9.84
N LEU A 227 -28.04 -10.23 -9.20
CA LEU A 227 -26.88 -10.84 -9.88
C LEU A 227 -27.30 -12.07 -10.71
N GLY A 228 -27.12 -12.02 -12.03
CA GLY A 228 -27.56 -13.04 -13.01
C GLY A 228 -28.79 -12.66 -13.85
N GLN A 229 -29.27 -11.42 -13.76
CA GLN A 229 -30.30 -10.85 -14.62
C GLN A 229 -29.73 -9.72 -15.48
N VAL A 230 -30.14 -9.66 -16.75
CA VAL A 230 -29.81 -8.58 -17.67
C VAL A 230 -30.88 -7.49 -17.55
N CYS A 231 -30.44 -6.26 -17.29
CA CYS A 231 -31.31 -5.09 -17.24
C CYS A 231 -31.64 -4.63 -18.66
N ILE A 232 -32.92 -4.52 -18.98
CA ILE A 232 -33.39 -3.98 -20.26
C ILE A 232 -34.20 -2.72 -19.97
N ASN A 233 -33.76 -1.61 -20.56
CA ASN A 233 -34.44 -0.33 -20.45
C ASN A 233 -35.74 -0.33 -21.25
N THR A 234 -36.82 0.15 -20.64
CA THR A 234 -38.14 0.30 -21.27
C THR A 234 -38.58 1.76 -21.13
N GLU A 235 -39.50 2.23 -21.96
CA GLU A 235 -39.90 3.64 -21.92
C GLU A 235 -40.57 3.97 -20.57
N GLY A 236 -39.87 4.70 -19.70
CA GLY A 236 -40.28 5.16 -18.37
C GLY A 236 -39.91 4.24 -17.22
N SER A 237 -39.20 3.15 -17.46
CA SER A 237 -38.80 2.20 -16.42
C SER A 237 -37.78 1.19 -16.93
N PHE A 238 -37.27 0.32 -16.07
CA PHE A 238 -36.44 -0.81 -16.47
C PHE A 238 -37.10 -2.14 -16.07
N ARG A 239 -36.85 -3.20 -16.85
CA ARG A 239 -37.21 -4.56 -16.46
C ARG A 239 -36.00 -5.46 -16.41
N CYS A 240 -35.93 -6.30 -15.38
CA CYS A 240 -34.84 -7.25 -15.17
C CYS A 240 -35.24 -8.61 -15.74
N GLN A 241 -34.54 -9.08 -16.76
CA GLN A 241 -34.79 -10.37 -17.39
C GLN A 241 -33.75 -11.40 -16.93
N ARG A 242 -34.19 -12.58 -16.52
CA ARG A 242 -33.30 -13.72 -16.21
C ARG A 242 -32.75 -14.31 -17.50
N GLU A 243 -31.49 -14.73 -17.52
CA GLU A 243 -30.88 -15.47 -18.65
C GLU A 243 -31.40 -16.91 -18.82
N THR A 244 -32.51 -17.28 -18.17
CA THR A 244 -33.08 -18.63 -18.27
C THR A 244 -34.10 -18.66 -19.41
N SER A 245 -33.69 -19.20 -20.56
CA SER A 245 -34.60 -19.56 -21.63
C SER A 245 -35.62 -20.59 -21.12
N CYS A 246 -36.90 -20.42 -21.45
CA CYS A 246 -37.83 -21.55 -21.40
C CYS A 246 -37.21 -22.64 -22.28
N GLY A 247 -37.26 -23.91 -21.83
CA GLY A 247 -36.72 -25.02 -22.60
C GLY A 247 -37.23 -25.01 -24.05
N THR A 248 -36.50 -25.64 -24.97
CA THR A 248 -36.90 -25.73 -26.39
C THR A 248 -38.34 -26.21 -26.52
N GLY A 249 -39.18 -25.48 -27.28
CA GLY A 249 -40.61 -25.78 -27.46
C GLY A 249 -41.57 -24.94 -26.62
N TYR A 250 -41.07 -24.05 -25.75
CA TYR A 250 -41.90 -23.16 -24.94
C TYR A 250 -41.52 -21.69 -25.15
N GLU A 251 -42.52 -20.81 -25.26
CA GLU A 251 -42.34 -19.36 -25.34
C GLU A 251 -42.60 -18.68 -23.99
N LEU A 252 -41.75 -17.71 -23.64
CA LEU A 252 -41.89 -16.92 -22.42
C LEU A 252 -42.86 -15.76 -22.69
N LYS A 253 -44.05 -15.82 -22.11
CA LYS A 253 -44.99 -14.68 -22.09
C LYS A 253 -44.51 -13.64 -21.06
N ASP A 254 -44.97 -12.40 -21.20
CA ASP A 254 -44.59 -11.27 -20.32
C ASP A 254 -44.84 -11.48 -18.82
N ASN A 255 -45.61 -12.52 -18.45
CA ASN A 255 -45.93 -12.88 -17.07
C ASN A 255 -44.92 -13.86 -16.44
N ASN A 256 -43.75 -14.08 -17.05
CA ASN A 256 -42.73 -15.04 -16.61
C ASN A 256 -43.20 -16.51 -16.51
N ASN A 257 -44.24 -16.88 -17.26
CA ASN A 257 -44.70 -18.27 -17.38
C ASN A 257 -44.40 -18.81 -18.77
N CYS A 258 -43.87 -20.04 -18.84
CA CYS A 258 -43.55 -20.71 -20.09
C CYS A 258 -44.81 -21.39 -20.62
N GLN A 259 -45.24 -21.02 -21.83
CA GLN A 259 -46.36 -21.67 -22.51
C GLN A 259 -45.86 -22.45 -23.72
N ASP A 260 -46.44 -23.62 -23.94
CA ASP A 260 -46.15 -24.46 -25.09
C ASP A 260 -46.41 -23.71 -26.41
N ILE A 261 -45.48 -23.85 -27.36
CA ILE A 261 -45.60 -23.25 -28.69
C ILE A 261 -46.36 -24.23 -29.56
N ASP A 262 -47.57 -23.87 -30.03
CA ASP A 262 -48.31 -24.74 -30.95
C ASP A 262 -47.73 -24.66 -32.37
N GLU A 263 -46.76 -25.52 -32.67
CA GLU A 263 -46.05 -25.48 -33.94
C GLU A 263 -46.92 -25.92 -35.13
N CYS A 264 -48.02 -26.64 -34.86
CA CYS A 264 -49.02 -27.05 -35.87
C CYS A 264 -49.91 -25.87 -36.31
N ALA A 265 -50.36 -25.04 -35.38
CA ALA A 265 -51.16 -23.85 -35.69
C ALA A 265 -50.34 -22.74 -36.36
N LEU A 266 -49.07 -22.62 -35.98
CA LEU A 266 -48.14 -21.61 -36.50
C LEU A 266 -47.44 -22.03 -37.81
N GLY A 267 -47.61 -23.28 -38.25
CA GLY A 267 -46.99 -23.81 -39.48
C GLY A 267 -45.46 -23.92 -39.40
N LEU A 268 -44.90 -23.97 -38.19
CA LEU A 268 -43.46 -24.06 -37.92
C LEU A 268 -42.97 -25.50 -37.80
N HIS A 269 -43.88 -26.47 -37.96
CA HIS A 269 -43.58 -27.89 -38.00
C HIS A 269 -42.91 -28.31 -39.31
N ASN A 270 -41.97 -29.25 -39.24
CA ASN A 270 -41.30 -29.84 -40.40
C ASN A 270 -41.93 -31.18 -40.84
N CYS A 271 -43.19 -31.45 -40.46
CA CYS A 271 -43.94 -32.61 -40.98
C CYS A 271 -44.04 -32.55 -42.50
N GLY A 272 -43.62 -33.62 -43.19
CA GLY A 272 -43.72 -33.75 -44.65
C GLY A 272 -45.17 -33.76 -45.15
N PRO A 273 -45.41 -33.57 -46.47
CA PRO A 273 -46.76 -33.45 -47.04
C PRO A 273 -47.69 -34.65 -46.79
N ASP A 274 -47.11 -35.83 -46.55
CA ASP A 274 -47.82 -37.09 -46.28
C ASP A 274 -48.12 -37.33 -44.79
N PHE A 275 -47.80 -36.35 -43.92
CA PHE A 275 -48.01 -36.40 -42.48
C PHE A 275 -48.97 -35.31 -41.99
N LEU A 276 -49.71 -35.63 -40.94
CA LEU A 276 -50.58 -34.72 -40.20
C LEU A 276 -49.89 -34.32 -38.89
N CYS A 277 -49.76 -33.02 -38.64
CA CYS A 277 -49.18 -32.47 -37.42
C CYS A 277 -50.20 -32.52 -36.26
N ASN A 278 -49.76 -32.94 -35.08
CA ASN A 278 -50.50 -32.86 -33.83
C ASN A 278 -49.63 -32.23 -32.75
N ASN A 279 -50.09 -31.15 -32.13
CA ASN A 279 -49.32 -30.42 -31.12
C ASN A 279 -49.28 -31.20 -29.78
N THR A 280 -48.15 -31.19 -29.10
CA THR A 280 -47.95 -31.80 -27.78
C THR A 280 -47.23 -30.84 -26.84
N GLU A 281 -47.39 -30.98 -25.51
CA GLU A 281 -46.75 -30.03 -24.58
C GLU A 281 -45.21 -30.08 -24.69
N GLY A 282 -44.64 -29.02 -25.25
CA GLY A 282 -43.23 -28.75 -25.48
C GLY A 282 -42.71 -29.16 -26.86
N SER A 283 -43.55 -29.67 -27.77
CA SER A 283 -43.15 -30.07 -29.13
C SER A 283 -44.35 -30.54 -29.96
N PHE A 284 -44.21 -30.79 -31.25
CA PHE A 284 -45.25 -31.41 -32.09
C PHE A 284 -44.90 -32.85 -32.50
N ARG A 285 -45.91 -33.66 -32.82
CA ARG A 285 -45.76 -35.01 -33.40
C ARG A 285 -46.44 -35.11 -34.76
N CYS A 286 -45.75 -35.68 -35.73
CA CYS A 286 -46.27 -35.92 -37.08
C CYS A 286 -46.77 -37.37 -37.21
N HIS A 287 -48.00 -37.57 -37.69
CA HIS A 287 -48.57 -38.90 -37.95
C HIS A 287 -48.87 -39.09 -39.45
N PRO A 288 -48.55 -40.24 -40.05
CA PRO A 288 -48.72 -40.46 -41.48
C PRO A 288 -50.20 -40.60 -41.88
N LYS A 289 -50.56 -40.09 -43.06
CA LYS A 289 -51.94 -40.11 -43.59
C LYS A 289 -52.38 -41.50 -44.10
N GLU A 290 -51.45 -42.35 -44.53
CA GLU A 290 -51.70 -43.75 -44.92
C GLU A 290 -50.82 -44.73 -44.11
N ARG A 291 -51.29 -45.98 -43.93
CA ARG A 291 -50.64 -47.01 -43.10
C ARG A 291 -50.09 -48.15 -43.99
N CYS A 292 -48.83 -48.54 -43.78
CA CYS A 292 -48.14 -49.59 -44.58
C CYS A 292 -48.71 -51.01 -44.42
N THR A 293 -48.46 -51.85 -45.44
CA THR A 293 -48.76 -53.29 -45.48
C THR A 293 -47.88 -54.11 -44.53
N ALA A 294 -48.35 -55.30 -44.13
CA ALA A 294 -47.64 -56.19 -43.20
C ALA A 294 -46.25 -56.60 -43.73
N GLY A 295 -45.23 -56.59 -42.85
CA GLY A 295 -43.81 -56.83 -43.18
C GLY A 295 -42.98 -55.55 -43.40
N PHE A 296 -43.61 -54.37 -43.34
CA PHE A 296 -42.91 -53.08 -43.49
C PHE A 296 -43.30 -52.13 -42.34
N THR A 297 -42.34 -51.35 -41.87
CA THR A 297 -42.52 -50.26 -40.89
C THR A 297 -42.33 -48.90 -41.55
N GLN A 298 -42.98 -47.86 -41.03
CA GLN A 298 -42.84 -46.51 -41.58
C GLN A 298 -41.63 -45.79 -41.00
N ASP A 299 -40.83 -45.19 -41.88
CA ASP A 299 -39.77 -44.27 -41.47
C ASP A 299 -40.33 -42.87 -41.15
N ALA A 300 -39.45 -41.98 -40.68
CA ALA A 300 -39.81 -40.61 -40.30
C ALA A 300 -40.31 -39.74 -41.49
N PHE A 301 -40.14 -40.19 -42.74
CA PHE A 301 -40.55 -39.50 -43.97
C PHE A 301 -41.74 -40.16 -44.67
N GLY A 302 -42.32 -41.23 -44.10
CA GLY A 302 -43.60 -41.82 -44.53
C GLY A 302 -43.44 -42.90 -45.58
N SER A 303 -42.21 -43.27 -45.89
CA SER A 303 -41.91 -44.38 -46.75
C SER A 303 -41.95 -45.69 -45.97
N CYS A 304 -42.54 -46.72 -46.57
CA CYS A 304 -42.55 -48.06 -46.01
C CYS A 304 -41.16 -48.67 -46.16
N ILE A 305 -40.43 -48.78 -45.06
CA ILE A 305 -39.15 -49.49 -45.00
C ILE A 305 -39.36 -50.91 -44.49
N ASP A 306 -38.55 -51.82 -44.99
CA ASP A 306 -38.61 -53.23 -44.64
C ASP A 306 -38.42 -53.45 -43.12
N LEU A 307 -39.31 -54.22 -42.48
CA LEU A 307 -39.22 -54.50 -41.05
C LEU A 307 -38.20 -55.61 -40.81
N ASN A 308 -37.04 -55.28 -40.23
CA ASN A 308 -36.04 -56.29 -39.93
C ASN A 308 -36.49 -57.25 -38.81
N GLU A 309 -37.08 -58.39 -39.17
CA GLU A 309 -37.64 -59.35 -38.24
C GLU A 309 -36.58 -60.01 -37.35
N CYS A 310 -35.31 -60.02 -37.81
CA CYS A 310 -34.17 -60.53 -37.06
C CYS A 310 -33.83 -59.70 -35.81
N VAL A 311 -34.26 -58.43 -35.79
CA VAL A 311 -34.08 -57.52 -34.64
C VAL A 311 -35.40 -57.32 -33.90
N ALA A 312 -36.53 -57.30 -34.63
CA ALA A 312 -37.84 -57.00 -34.07
C ALA A 312 -38.46 -58.16 -33.26
N PHE A 313 -38.13 -59.42 -33.56
CA PHE A 313 -38.63 -60.57 -32.81
C PHE A 313 -37.53 -61.28 -32.00
N ILE A 314 -37.88 -61.76 -30.80
CA ILE A 314 -36.97 -62.51 -29.94
C ILE A 314 -37.00 -63.98 -30.39
N ASN A 315 -35.93 -64.43 -31.06
CA ASN A 315 -35.74 -65.77 -31.65
C ASN A 315 -36.62 -66.12 -32.87
N PRO A 316 -36.47 -65.42 -34.02
CA PRO A 316 -37.21 -65.72 -35.25
C PRO A 316 -36.75 -67.00 -35.96
N CYS A 317 -35.54 -67.50 -35.66
CA CYS A 317 -34.98 -68.73 -36.21
C CYS A 317 -34.73 -69.79 -35.13
N LEU A 318 -34.62 -71.07 -35.53
CA LEU A 318 -34.28 -72.17 -34.62
C LEU A 318 -32.88 -71.99 -33.97
N PRO A 319 -32.64 -72.51 -32.75
CA PRO A 319 -31.33 -72.43 -32.10
C PRO A 319 -30.21 -72.95 -33.00
N GLY A 320 -29.19 -72.13 -33.26
CA GLY A 320 -28.04 -72.46 -34.12
C GLY A 320 -28.15 -72.00 -35.58
N GLN A 321 -29.17 -71.22 -35.94
CA GLN A 321 -29.29 -70.54 -37.25
C GLN A 321 -29.19 -69.02 -37.07
N THR A 322 -28.56 -68.34 -38.03
CA THR A 322 -28.52 -66.88 -38.09
C THR A 322 -29.61 -66.37 -39.02
N CYS A 323 -30.41 -65.45 -38.49
CA CYS A 323 -31.44 -64.75 -39.23
C CYS A 323 -30.81 -63.71 -40.16
N ILE A 324 -31.22 -63.71 -41.43
CA ILE A 324 -30.84 -62.74 -42.46
C ILE A 324 -32.12 -62.08 -42.95
N ASN A 325 -32.21 -60.77 -42.75
CA ASN A 325 -33.34 -59.98 -43.20
C ASN A 325 -33.42 -59.93 -44.73
N THR A 326 -34.62 -60.01 -45.29
CA THR A 326 -34.89 -59.91 -46.73
C THR A 326 -36.05 -58.93 -46.97
N VAL A 327 -36.14 -58.32 -48.14
CA VAL A 327 -37.18 -57.30 -48.36
C VAL A 327 -38.58 -57.92 -48.28
N GLY A 328 -39.32 -57.59 -47.22
CA GLY A 328 -40.66 -58.03 -46.85
C GLY A 328 -40.73 -59.30 -45.97
N SER A 329 -39.61 -59.89 -45.55
CA SER A 329 -39.56 -61.14 -44.73
C SER A 329 -38.13 -61.45 -44.22
N TYR A 330 -37.88 -62.60 -43.57
CA TYR A 330 -36.53 -63.04 -43.19
C TYR A 330 -36.21 -64.48 -43.61
N THR A 331 -34.92 -64.79 -43.72
CA THR A 331 -34.41 -66.14 -44.03
C THR A 331 -33.40 -66.60 -42.99
N CYS A 332 -33.40 -67.89 -42.63
CA CYS A 332 -32.48 -68.44 -41.62
C CYS A 332 -31.36 -69.26 -42.29
N ARG A 333 -30.10 -68.94 -42.02
CA ARG A 333 -28.91 -69.62 -42.57
C ARG A 333 -28.11 -70.32 -41.46
N ARG A 334 -27.55 -71.50 -41.72
CA ARG A 334 -26.63 -72.18 -40.78
C ARG A 334 -25.28 -71.44 -40.72
N ASN A 335 -24.74 -71.27 -39.52
CA ASN A 335 -23.53 -70.46 -39.29
C ASN A 335 -22.25 -71.08 -39.82
N ALA A 336 -21.49 -70.28 -40.58
CA ALA A 336 -20.05 -70.40 -40.69
C ALA A 336 -19.43 -69.55 -39.56
N VAL A 337 -18.45 -70.11 -38.85
CA VAL A 337 -17.80 -69.46 -37.70
C VAL A 337 -16.95 -68.29 -38.22
N THR A 338 -17.20 -67.07 -37.75
CA THR A 338 -16.33 -65.90 -37.99
C THR A 338 -15.70 -65.47 -36.67
N CYS A 339 -14.38 -65.41 -36.62
CA CYS A 339 -13.64 -65.04 -35.42
C CYS A 339 -13.63 -63.53 -35.16
N GLY A 340 -13.69 -63.14 -33.88
CA GLY A 340 -13.53 -61.75 -33.45
C GLY A 340 -12.09 -61.24 -33.62
N ARG A 341 -11.88 -59.94 -33.42
CA ARG A 341 -10.53 -59.35 -33.42
C ARG A 341 -9.66 -60.01 -32.34
N GLY A 342 -8.39 -60.29 -32.65
CA GLY A 342 -7.46 -61.00 -31.75
C GLY A 342 -7.49 -62.52 -31.89
N TYR A 343 -8.31 -63.06 -32.81
CA TYR A 343 -8.40 -64.50 -33.05
C TYR A 343 -8.30 -64.82 -34.54
N HIS A 344 -7.68 -65.95 -34.86
CA HIS A 344 -7.63 -66.50 -36.21
C HIS A 344 -8.39 -67.82 -36.28
N LEU A 345 -8.84 -68.18 -37.48
CA LEU A 345 -9.56 -69.43 -37.73
C LEU A 345 -8.56 -70.59 -37.76
N THR A 346 -8.84 -71.68 -37.07
CA THR A 346 -8.08 -72.93 -37.23
C THR A 346 -8.19 -73.45 -38.67
N GLU A 347 -7.22 -74.24 -39.11
CA GLU A 347 -7.17 -74.82 -40.47
C GLU A 347 -8.46 -75.62 -40.84
N ASP A 348 -9.13 -76.20 -39.83
CA ASP A 348 -10.41 -76.92 -39.98
C ASP A 348 -11.65 -76.01 -40.07
N GLY A 349 -11.50 -74.69 -39.90
CA GLY A 349 -12.58 -73.71 -39.98
C GLY A 349 -13.66 -73.79 -38.89
N THR A 350 -13.41 -74.54 -37.81
CA THR A 350 -14.43 -74.86 -36.78
C THR A 350 -14.28 -74.08 -35.48
N ARG A 351 -13.10 -73.53 -35.18
CA ARG A 351 -12.84 -72.80 -33.92
C ARG A 351 -11.90 -71.61 -34.14
N CYS A 352 -11.93 -70.69 -33.19
CA CYS A 352 -11.11 -69.48 -33.15
C CYS A 352 -9.98 -69.66 -32.14
N GLU A 353 -8.74 -69.51 -32.58
CA GLU A 353 -7.56 -69.55 -31.74
C GLU A 353 -6.96 -68.15 -31.59
N ASP A 354 -6.51 -67.86 -30.38
CA ASP A 354 -5.88 -66.59 -30.02
C ASP A 354 -4.66 -66.30 -30.91
N VAL A 355 -4.49 -65.05 -31.32
CA VAL A 355 -3.33 -64.61 -32.09
C VAL A 355 -2.29 -64.12 -31.10
N ASP A 356 -1.15 -64.82 -30.97
CA ASP A 356 -0.06 -64.33 -30.12
C ASP A 356 0.67 -63.16 -30.79
N GLU A 357 0.25 -61.94 -30.44
CA GLU A 357 0.84 -60.72 -30.98
C GLU A 357 2.29 -60.49 -30.49
N CYS A 358 2.74 -61.14 -29.42
CA CYS A 358 4.11 -61.01 -28.94
C CYS A 358 5.12 -61.79 -29.79
N HIS A 359 4.67 -62.79 -30.56
CA HIS A 359 5.54 -63.55 -31.47
C HIS A 359 5.83 -62.82 -32.79
N THR A 360 5.04 -61.81 -33.15
CA THR A 360 5.17 -61.05 -34.42
C THR A 360 6.11 -59.85 -34.34
N GLY A 361 6.58 -59.48 -33.14
CA GLY A 361 7.90 -58.86 -32.94
C GLY A 361 8.03 -57.33 -32.91
N ILE A 362 6.98 -56.52 -33.12
CA ILE A 362 7.11 -55.03 -33.10
C ILE A 362 5.88 -54.35 -32.49
N VAL A 363 5.22 -55.01 -31.53
CA VAL A 363 3.94 -54.52 -31.02
C VAL A 363 4.10 -53.57 -29.82
N CYS A 364 5.11 -53.80 -28.98
CA CYS A 364 5.40 -53.01 -27.77
C CYS A 364 6.69 -52.18 -27.84
N GLY A 365 7.27 -52.01 -29.04
CA GLY A 365 8.56 -51.33 -29.22
C GLY A 365 9.69 -52.01 -28.41
N ASP A 366 10.43 -51.23 -27.63
CA ASP A 366 11.46 -51.74 -26.72
C ASP A 366 10.89 -52.30 -25.39
N HIS A 367 9.59 -52.19 -25.13
CA HIS A 367 8.99 -52.64 -23.86
C HIS A 367 8.62 -54.14 -23.87
N GLY A 368 8.31 -54.70 -22.70
CA GLY A 368 7.91 -56.11 -22.59
C GLY A 368 6.53 -56.34 -23.21
N CYS A 369 6.27 -57.53 -23.75
CA CYS A 369 4.97 -57.90 -24.31
C CYS A 369 4.39 -59.10 -23.55
N VAL A 370 3.11 -59.01 -23.17
CA VAL A 370 2.37 -60.11 -22.54
C VAL A 370 1.13 -60.41 -23.35
N ASN A 371 1.09 -61.60 -23.94
CA ASN A 371 -0.06 -62.08 -24.68
C ASN A 371 -1.24 -62.38 -23.72
N LEU A 372 -2.45 -62.00 -24.11
CA LEU A 372 -3.69 -62.23 -23.39
C LEU A 372 -4.69 -62.89 -24.33
N VAL A 373 -5.67 -63.61 -23.79
CA VAL A 373 -6.66 -64.27 -24.66
C VAL A 373 -7.54 -63.19 -25.33
N GLY A 374 -7.41 -63.05 -26.64
CA GLY A 374 -8.08 -62.09 -27.52
C GLY A 374 -7.44 -60.71 -27.61
N SER A 375 -6.27 -60.50 -26.99
CA SER A 375 -5.57 -59.20 -26.99
C SER A 375 -4.13 -59.33 -26.46
N TYR A 376 -3.41 -58.23 -26.35
CA TYR A 376 -2.11 -58.20 -25.68
C TYR A 376 -2.03 -56.98 -24.77
N ARG A 377 -1.07 -56.98 -23.85
CA ARG A 377 -0.66 -55.76 -23.14
C ARG A 377 0.85 -55.61 -23.14
N CYS A 378 1.30 -54.37 -23.16
CA CYS A 378 2.72 -54.07 -23.01
C CYS A 378 3.04 -53.91 -21.53
N ASP A 379 4.10 -54.58 -21.07
CA ASP A 379 4.68 -54.40 -19.75
C ASP A 379 5.75 -53.30 -19.83
N CYS A 380 5.41 -52.15 -19.27
CA CYS A 380 6.23 -50.95 -19.41
C CYS A 380 7.45 -51.01 -18.52
N ARG A 381 8.59 -50.57 -19.07
CA ARG A 381 9.84 -50.43 -18.31
C ARG A 381 9.67 -49.32 -17.26
N ILE A 382 10.52 -49.33 -16.24
CA ILE A 382 10.55 -48.28 -15.22
C ILE A 382 10.69 -46.91 -15.92
N GLY A 383 9.91 -45.92 -15.49
CA GLY A 383 9.84 -44.59 -16.12
C GLY A 383 8.73 -44.44 -17.17
N PHE A 384 8.00 -45.51 -17.51
CA PHE A 384 6.92 -45.48 -18.49
C PHE A 384 5.60 -46.00 -17.91
N ILE A 385 4.48 -45.48 -18.43
CA ILE A 385 3.12 -45.88 -18.05
C ILE A 385 2.36 -46.42 -19.26
N PHE A 386 1.56 -47.47 -19.04
CA PHE A 386 0.74 -48.05 -20.11
C PHE A 386 -0.47 -47.16 -20.40
N ASN A 387 -0.55 -46.65 -21.62
CA ASN A 387 -1.70 -45.88 -22.07
C ASN A 387 -2.72 -46.82 -22.75
N SER A 388 -3.89 -46.97 -22.13
CA SER A 388 -4.96 -47.87 -22.60
C SER A 388 -5.60 -47.49 -23.94
N VAL A 389 -5.47 -46.22 -24.35
CA VAL A 389 -6.05 -45.70 -25.61
C VAL A 389 -5.08 -45.94 -26.76
N THR A 390 -3.80 -45.58 -26.59
CA THR A 390 -2.76 -45.79 -27.61
C THR A 390 -2.22 -47.22 -27.61
N ARG A 391 -2.51 -48.00 -26.56
CA ARG A 391 -2.03 -49.38 -26.31
C ARG A 391 -0.51 -49.51 -26.29
N MET A 392 0.18 -48.42 -25.98
CA MET A 392 1.65 -48.36 -25.92
C MET A 392 2.11 -47.83 -24.56
N CYS A 393 3.39 -48.05 -24.27
CA CYS A 393 4.05 -47.45 -23.13
C CYS A 393 4.46 -46.02 -23.49
N GLU A 394 4.06 -45.06 -22.67
CA GLU A 394 4.39 -43.66 -22.81
C GLU A 394 5.26 -43.23 -21.63
N ASP A 395 6.21 -42.35 -21.90
CA ASP A 395 7.11 -41.81 -20.89
C ASP A 395 6.33 -41.06 -19.79
N ILE A 396 6.68 -41.32 -18.54
CA ILE A 396 6.10 -40.60 -17.40
C ILE A 396 6.84 -39.28 -17.29
N ASN A 397 6.16 -38.16 -17.60
CA ASN A 397 6.77 -36.87 -17.39
C ASN A 397 6.87 -36.55 -15.88
N GLU A 398 7.98 -36.87 -15.23
CA GLU A 398 8.10 -36.76 -13.78
C GLU A 398 8.09 -35.30 -13.32
N CYS A 399 8.55 -34.37 -14.17
CA CYS A 399 8.50 -32.93 -13.90
C CYS A 399 7.06 -32.40 -13.81
N ARG A 400 6.13 -32.95 -14.60
CA ARG A 400 4.70 -32.62 -14.53
C ARG A 400 3.96 -33.43 -13.47
N HIS A 401 4.39 -34.66 -13.24
CA HIS A 401 3.74 -35.59 -12.30
C HIS A 401 4.07 -35.25 -10.83
N TYR A 402 5.27 -34.70 -10.56
CA TYR A 402 5.72 -34.29 -9.22
C TYR A 402 6.23 -32.84 -9.19
N PRO A 403 5.35 -31.85 -9.46
CA PRO A 403 5.76 -30.46 -9.60
C PRO A 403 6.36 -29.92 -8.28
N GLY A 404 7.57 -29.36 -8.37
CA GLY A 404 8.26 -28.71 -7.24
C GLY A 404 8.77 -29.62 -6.13
N ARG A 405 8.73 -30.96 -6.30
CA ARG A 405 9.26 -31.92 -5.30
C ARG A 405 10.45 -32.74 -5.77
N LEU A 406 10.73 -32.73 -7.06
CA LEU A 406 11.66 -33.67 -7.69
C LEU A 406 13.09 -33.10 -7.82
N CYS A 407 13.19 -31.83 -8.20
CA CYS A 407 14.42 -31.06 -8.31
C CYS A 407 14.27 -29.79 -7.49
N ALA A 408 15.35 -29.30 -6.89
CA ALA A 408 15.32 -28.04 -6.14
C ALA A 408 15.01 -26.83 -7.02
N HIS A 409 15.68 -26.72 -8.18
CA HIS A 409 15.53 -25.56 -9.08
C HIS A 409 14.81 -25.92 -10.38
N ARG A 410 15.48 -26.61 -11.32
CA ARG A 410 14.95 -26.88 -12.67
C ARG A 410 14.91 -28.39 -12.95
N CYS A 411 13.77 -28.85 -13.45
CA CYS A 411 13.53 -30.23 -13.86
C CYS A 411 13.36 -30.30 -15.38
N GLU A 412 14.09 -31.20 -16.02
CA GLU A 412 13.99 -31.51 -17.44
C GLU A 412 13.59 -32.98 -17.62
N ASN A 413 12.51 -33.21 -18.34
CA ASN A 413 12.05 -34.55 -18.62
C ASN A 413 12.92 -35.21 -19.69
N THR A 414 13.34 -36.44 -19.47
CA THR A 414 14.08 -37.26 -20.44
C THR A 414 13.31 -38.55 -20.69
N GLU A 415 13.63 -39.28 -21.75
CA GLU A 415 12.92 -40.53 -22.01
C GLU A 415 13.32 -41.61 -20.97
N GLY A 416 12.35 -42.04 -20.16
CA GLY A 416 12.47 -43.03 -19.09
C GLY A 416 13.00 -42.51 -17.75
N SER A 417 13.24 -41.20 -17.61
CA SER A 417 13.78 -40.57 -16.39
C SER A 417 13.69 -39.04 -16.49
N TYR A 418 14.29 -38.34 -15.54
CA TYR A 418 14.43 -36.88 -15.57
C TYR A 418 15.86 -36.45 -15.17
N HIS A 419 16.18 -35.19 -15.48
CA HIS A 419 17.44 -34.54 -15.12
C HIS A 419 17.16 -33.23 -14.36
N CYS A 420 17.90 -33.02 -13.26
CA CYS A 420 17.82 -31.78 -12.49
C CYS A 420 19.00 -30.87 -12.85
N SER A 421 18.72 -29.58 -13.03
CA SER A 421 19.73 -28.54 -13.22
C SER A 421 19.54 -27.40 -12.23
N CYS A 422 20.64 -26.74 -11.90
CA CYS A 422 20.66 -25.58 -11.01
C CYS A 422 20.73 -24.28 -11.81
N THR A 423 20.16 -23.22 -11.26
CA THR A 423 20.29 -21.86 -11.78
C THR A 423 21.69 -21.32 -11.53
N THR A 424 22.06 -20.24 -12.22
CA THR A 424 23.32 -19.51 -11.98
C THR A 424 23.48 -19.17 -10.50
N GLY A 425 24.71 -19.27 -9.98
CA GLY A 425 25.04 -19.11 -8.55
C GLY A 425 24.91 -20.41 -7.73
N PHE A 426 24.54 -21.52 -8.36
CA PHE A 426 24.36 -22.81 -7.68
C PHE A 426 24.97 -23.96 -8.44
N LYS A 427 25.44 -24.98 -7.70
CA LYS A 427 25.94 -26.24 -8.23
C LYS A 427 25.04 -27.39 -7.81
N LEU A 428 24.93 -28.41 -8.66
CA LEU A 428 24.16 -29.61 -8.34
C LEU A 428 24.89 -30.40 -7.25
N SER A 429 24.17 -30.71 -6.17
CA SER A 429 24.67 -31.53 -5.07
C SER A 429 24.88 -32.99 -5.49
N ASN A 430 25.57 -33.76 -4.67
CA ASN A 430 25.91 -35.17 -4.92
C ASN A 430 24.68 -36.08 -5.02
N ASP A 431 23.52 -35.63 -4.55
CA ASP A 431 22.25 -36.35 -4.67
C ASP A 431 21.60 -36.21 -6.06
N GLY A 432 22.16 -35.36 -6.93
CA GLY A 432 21.66 -35.11 -8.28
C GLY A 432 20.31 -34.39 -8.32
N ARG A 433 19.85 -33.80 -7.20
CA ARG A 433 18.53 -33.19 -7.08
C ARG A 433 18.54 -31.82 -6.40
N ASN A 434 19.40 -31.65 -5.39
CA ASN A 434 19.51 -30.41 -4.64
C ASN A 434 20.54 -29.48 -5.25
N CYS A 435 20.36 -28.18 -5.03
CA CYS A 435 21.27 -27.14 -5.50
C CYS A 435 21.95 -26.49 -4.30
N GLU A 436 23.27 -26.56 -4.27
CA GLU A 436 24.10 -25.93 -3.26
C GLU A 436 24.60 -24.59 -3.79
N ASP A 437 24.57 -23.60 -2.91
CA ASP A 437 25.09 -22.27 -3.18
C ASP A 437 26.58 -22.32 -3.52
N VAL A 438 26.98 -21.60 -4.58
CA VAL A 438 28.38 -21.46 -4.95
C VAL A 438 28.92 -20.24 -4.25
N ASN A 439 29.97 -20.41 -3.45
CA ASN A 439 30.63 -19.28 -2.81
C ASN A 439 31.57 -18.59 -3.81
N GLU A 440 31.09 -17.57 -4.52
CA GLU A 440 31.93 -16.86 -5.48
C GLU A 440 33.06 -16.05 -4.80
N CYS A 441 32.98 -15.80 -3.48
CA CYS A 441 34.03 -15.09 -2.75
C CYS A 441 35.34 -15.89 -2.64
N ASP A 442 35.31 -17.21 -2.86
CA ASP A 442 36.52 -18.04 -2.86
C ASP A 442 37.51 -17.63 -3.98
N ASP A 443 36.99 -17.08 -5.08
CA ASP A 443 37.77 -16.59 -6.23
C ASP A 443 38.23 -15.13 -6.09
N HIS A 444 37.93 -14.47 -4.95
CA HIS A 444 38.29 -13.08 -4.65
C HIS A 444 37.87 -12.07 -5.75
N PRO A 445 36.59 -12.04 -6.16
CA PRO A 445 36.12 -11.17 -7.25
C PRO A 445 36.06 -9.68 -6.87
N CYS A 446 35.93 -9.38 -5.57
CA CYS A 446 35.81 -8.03 -5.06
C CYS A 446 37.18 -7.39 -4.83
N SER A 447 37.29 -6.08 -5.08
CA SER A 447 38.51 -5.30 -4.80
C SER A 447 38.86 -5.22 -3.30
N GLN A 448 37.86 -5.29 -2.42
CA GLN A 448 38.02 -5.21 -0.97
C GLN A 448 37.31 -6.36 -0.26
N GLU A 449 36.16 -6.13 0.38
CA GLU A 449 35.45 -7.15 1.15
C GLU A 449 34.41 -7.84 0.27
N CYS A 450 34.31 -9.17 0.39
CA CYS A 450 33.32 -9.98 -0.31
C CYS A 450 32.48 -10.72 0.73
N ALA A 451 31.16 -10.69 0.55
CA ALA A 451 30.24 -11.52 1.31
C ALA A 451 29.47 -12.42 0.36
N ASN A 452 29.50 -13.72 0.66
CA ASN A 452 28.68 -14.68 -0.04
C ASN A 452 27.22 -14.53 0.38
N VAL A 453 26.33 -14.49 -0.61
CA VAL A 453 24.89 -14.37 -0.41
C VAL A 453 24.23 -15.56 -1.13
N TYR A 454 23.03 -15.96 -0.72
CA TYR A 454 22.37 -17.08 -1.37
C TYR A 454 22.09 -16.76 -2.86
N GLY A 455 22.77 -17.47 -3.76
CA GLY A 455 22.69 -17.40 -5.21
C GLY A 455 23.54 -16.33 -5.88
N SER A 456 24.39 -15.61 -5.14
CA SER A 456 25.26 -14.53 -5.65
C SER A 456 26.24 -14.07 -4.57
N TYR A 457 27.14 -13.16 -4.88
CA TYR A 457 27.96 -12.46 -3.90
C TYR A 457 27.68 -10.96 -3.89
N GLN A 458 28.09 -10.28 -2.82
CA GLN A 458 28.09 -8.82 -2.71
C GLN A 458 29.46 -8.32 -2.27
N CYS A 459 29.93 -7.28 -2.95
CA CYS A 459 31.15 -6.58 -2.60
C CYS A 459 30.85 -5.41 -1.66
N TYR A 460 31.67 -5.26 -0.62
CA TYR A 460 31.61 -4.14 0.31
C TYR A 460 32.94 -3.38 0.30
N CYS A 461 32.81 -2.06 0.41
CA CYS A 461 33.94 -1.15 0.50
C CYS A 461 34.16 -0.73 1.95
N ARG A 462 35.43 -0.62 2.34
CA ARG A 462 35.83 -0.05 3.63
C ARG A 462 35.39 1.41 3.71
N ARG A 463 35.31 1.93 4.93
CA ARG A 463 35.00 3.35 5.17
C ARG A 463 35.97 4.25 4.37
N GLY A 464 35.42 5.29 3.75
CA GLY A 464 36.17 6.20 2.87
C GLY A 464 36.17 5.78 1.40
N TYR A 465 35.55 4.65 1.06
CA TYR A 465 35.41 4.18 -0.32
C TYR A 465 33.95 3.97 -0.67
N GLN A 466 33.62 4.16 -1.95
CA GLN A 466 32.32 3.84 -2.53
C GLN A 466 32.46 2.74 -3.58
N LEU A 467 31.42 1.92 -3.72
CA LEU A 467 31.38 0.90 -4.75
C LEU A 467 31.12 1.56 -6.10
N SER A 468 31.88 1.18 -7.13
CA SER A 468 31.75 1.72 -8.48
C SER A 468 30.37 1.38 -9.07
N ASP A 469 29.68 2.40 -9.57
CA ASP A 469 28.36 2.25 -10.19
C ASP A 469 28.40 1.49 -11.53
N ILE A 470 29.59 1.30 -12.12
CA ILE A 470 29.78 0.66 -13.43
C ILE A 470 29.85 -0.85 -13.26
N ASP A 471 30.77 -1.33 -12.41
CA ASP A 471 31.11 -2.75 -12.32
C ASP A 471 30.59 -3.41 -11.04
N GLY A 472 30.23 -2.65 -10.00
CA GLY A 472 29.72 -3.20 -8.74
C GLY A 472 30.72 -4.05 -7.93
N ILE A 473 32.01 -4.02 -8.29
CA ILE A 473 33.09 -4.84 -7.68
C ILE A 473 34.30 -4.02 -7.22
N THR A 474 34.52 -2.87 -7.86
CA THR A 474 35.64 -1.96 -7.62
C THR A 474 35.27 -0.91 -6.59
N CYS A 475 36.12 -0.73 -5.58
CA CYS A 475 35.95 0.30 -4.56
C CYS A 475 36.80 1.51 -4.91
N GLU A 476 36.13 2.62 -5.16
CA GLU A 476 36.72 3.91 -5.52
C GLU A 476 36.79 4.81 -4.29
N ASP A 477 37.87 5.59 -4.19
CA ASP A 477 38.09 6.52 -3.09
C ASP A 477 37.05 7.66 -3.11
N ILE A 478 36.47 7.97 -1.95
CA ILE A 478 35.55 9.10 -1.85
C ILE A 478 36.38 10.36 -1.65
N ASP A 479 36.41 11.23 -2.65
CA ASP A 479 37.05 12.54 -2.49
C ASP A 479 36.19 13.46 -1.63
N GLU A 480 36.43 13.48 -0.32
CA GLU A 480 35.64 14.30 0.61
C GLU A 480 35.81 15.80 0.39
N CYS A 481 36.89 16.21 -0.29
CA CYS A 481 37.15 17.61 -0.63
C CYS A 481 36.35 18.06 -1.88
N ALA A 482 35.94 17.13 -2.74
CA ALA A 482 35.19 17.41 -3.96
C ALA A 482 33.66 17.27 -3.81
N LEU A 483 33.16 16.82 -2.65
CA LEU A 483 31.74 16.67 -2.39
C LEU A 483 31.00 18.03 -2.39
N PRO A 484 29.72 18.10 -2.83
CA PRO A 484 28.94 19.34 -2.85
C PRO A 484 28.61 19.90 -1.46
N THR A 485 28.63 19.06 -0.42
CA THR A 485 28.64 19.47 1.01
C THR A 485 30.06 19.64 1.58
N GLY A 486 31.09 19.31 0.78
CA GLY A 486 32.51 19.23 1.12
C GLY A 486 33.21 20.56 1.37
N GLY A 487 32.62 21.67 0.92
CA GLY A 487 33.13 23.02 1.17
C GLY A 487 33.25 23.41 2.66
N HIS A 488 32.67 22.61 3.57
CA HIS A 488 32.72 22.82 5.03
C HIS A 488 33.37 21.66 5.80
N VAL A 489 34.04 20.72 5.14
CA VAL A 489 34.67 19.57 5.83
C VAL A 489 35.89 20.01 6.64
N CYS A 490 36.67 20.96 6.12
CA CYS A 490 37.80 21.57 6.79
C CYS A 490 37.59 23.09 6.89
N SER A 491 38.02 23.72 7.99
CA SER A 491 37.91 25.20 8.14
C SER A 491 38.81 26.00 7.18
N TYR A 492 39.93 25.42 6.71
CA TYR A 492 40.87 26.11 5.83
C TYR A 492 41.22 25.31 4.57
N ARG A 493 42.06 24.27 4.69
CA ARG A 493 42.51 23.49 3.53
C ARG A 493 42.24 22.01 3.74
N CYS A 494 41.55 21.40 2.78
CA CYS A 494 41.30 19.97 2.68
C CYS A 494 42.30 19.33 1.69
N SER A 495 42.81 18.15 2.04
CA SER A 495 43.58 17.30 1.12
C SER A 495 43.04 15.88 1.20
N ASN A 496 42.58 15.37 0.06
CA ASN A 496 42.10 14.00 -0.07
C ASN A 496 43.27 12.99 -0.02
N THR A 497 43.02 11.82 0.56
CA THR A 497 43.95 10.69 0.65
C THR A 497 43.19 9.38 0.47
N PRO A 498 43.81 8.29 -0.01
CA PRO A 498 43.07 7.03 -0.16
C PRO A 498 42.44 6.54 1.17
N GLY A 499 41.11 6.51 1.21
CA GLY A 499 40.26 6.09 2.32
C GLY A 499 39.99 7.17 3.37
N SER A 500 40.49 8.40 3.21
CA SER A 500 40.31 9.48 4.18
C SER A 500 40.73 10.85 3.65
N PHE A 501 40.72 11.85 4.52
CA PHE A 501 41.27 13.17 4.21
C PHE A 501 41.92 13.75 5.45
N TYR A 502 42.74 14.78 5.27
CA TYR A 502 43.24 15.56 6.39
C TYR A 502 43.06 17.05 6.14
N CYS A 503 42.80 17.78 7.23
CA CYS A 503 42.68 19.22 7.23
C CYS A 503 44.00 19.86 7.68
N ALA A 504 44.35 20.96 7.03
CA ALA A 504 45.46 21.82 7.44
C ALA A 504 44.94 23.20 7.81
N CYS A 505 45.61 23.83 8.77
CA CYS A 505 45.40 25.22 9.19
C CYS A 505 46.51 26.13 8.64
N PRO A 506 46.33 27.45 8.65
CA PRO A 506 47.41 28.38 8.35
C PRO A 506 48.65 28.08 9.19
N PRO A 507 49.86 28.24 8.62
CA PRO A 507 51.10 27.91 9.34
C PRO A 507 51.40 28.85 10.51
N THR A 508 50.72 29.99 10.60
CA THR A 508 50.92 31.02 11.63
C THR A 508 49.59 31.44 12.23
N GLY A 509 49.55 31.64 13.55
CA GLY A 509 48.38 32.16 14.28
C GLY A 509 47.25 31.15 14.55
N TYR A 510 47.31 29.94 13.96
CA TYR A 510 46.28 28.92 14.15
C TYR A 510 46.86 27.53 14.35
N THR A 511 46.16 26.71 15.12
CA THR A 511 46.44 25.28 15.31
C THR A 511 45.22 24.43 15.00
N LEU A 512 45.44 23.17 14.61
CA LEU A 512 44.35 22.25 14.36
C LEU A 512 43.73 21.81 15.69
N ALA A 513 42.42 22.03 15.83
CA ALA A 513 41.68 21.62 17.02
C ALA A 513 41.65 20.08 17.16
N SER A 514 41.26 19.60 18.34
CA SER A 514 41.19 18.17 18.66
C SER A 514 40.29 17.34 17.74
N ASN A 515 39.34 17.98 17.04
CA ASN A 515 38.47 17.33 16.06
C ASN A 515 39.16 17.06 14.70
N GLY A 516 40.40 17.54 14.50
CA GLY A 516 41.15 17.37 13.26
C GLY A 516 40.58 18.14 12.06
N ARG A 517 39.63 19.07 12.27
CA ARG A 517 38.89 19.74 11.20
C ARG A 517 38.85 21.25 11.31
N THR A 518 38.73 21.77 12.53
CA THR A 518 38.60 23.21 12.76
C THR A 518 39.92 23.84 13.18
N CYS A 519 40.15 25.08 12.75
CA CYS A 519 41.34 25.85 13.12
C CYS A 519 41.03 26.71 14.35
N GLN A 520 41.84 26.55 15.39
CA GLN A 520 41.75 27.33 16.62
C GLN A 520 42.87 28.37 16.66
N ASP A 521 42.49 29.60 16.98
CA ASP A 521 43.40 30.71 17.20
C ASP A 521 44.40 30.41 18.32
N ILE A 522 45.66 30.80 18.12
CA ILE A 522 46.71 30.66 19.12
C ILE A 522 46.71 31.92 19.98
N ASP A 523 46.41 31.82 21.27
CA ASP A 523 46.54 32.96 22.16
C ASP A 523 48.03 33.25 22.46
N GLU A 524 48.67 34.08 21.64
CA GLU A 524 50.09 34.38 21.81
C GLU A 524 50.39 35.19 23.07
N CYS A 525 49.38 35.91 23.59
CA CYS A 525 49.49 36.65 24.84
C CYS A 525 49.52 35.70 26.05
N ALA A 526 48.66 34.69 26.07
CA ALA A 526 48.65 33.66 27.11
C ALA A 526 49.85 32.70 26.98
N ALA A 527 50.26 32.39 25.74
CA ALA A 527 51.41 31.54 25.46
C ALA A 527 52.76 32.24 25.72
N GLY A 528 52.77 33.57 25.84
CA GLY A 528 54.00 34.37 26.00
C GLY A 528 54.89 34.37 24.75
N SER A 529 54.33 34.02 23.58
CA SER A 529 55.04 34.00 22.29
C SER A 529 54.95 35.34 21.54
N HIS A 530 54.49 36.40 22.20
CA HIS A 530 54.36 37.74 21.64
C HIS A 530 55.66 38.56 21.75
N THR A 531 55.81 39.56 20.89
CA THR A 531 56.99 40.45 20.84
C THR A 531 56.75 41.84 21.45
N CYS A 532 55.68 42.01 22.24
CA CYS A 532 55.34 43.29 22.87
C CYS A 532 56.39 43.80 23.86
N SER A 533 56.58 45.13 23.89
CA SER A 533 57.47 45.80 24.85
C SER A 533 56.88 45.80 26.26
N SER A 534 57.71 45.99 27.29
CA SER A 534 57.27 46.03 28.71
C SER A 534 56.33 47.21 29.03
N SER A 535 56.29 48.23 28.18
CA SER A 535 55.37 49.37 28.27
C SER A 535 54.04 49.16 27.52
N GLU A 536 53.91 48.04 26.81
CA GLU A 536 52.75 47.69 25.99
C GLU A 536 51.98 46.54 26.62
N THR A 537 50.67 46.52 26.41
CA THR A 537 49.83 45.39 26.79
C THR A 537 49.57 44.54 25.54
N CYS A 538 49.73 43.23 25.69
CA CYS A 538 49.41 42.28 24.63
C CYS A 538 47.91 42.03 24.56
N PHE A 539 47.35 42.09 23.36
CA PHE A 539 45.96 41.74 23.08
C PHE A 539 45.91 40.65 22.01
N ASN A 540 45.27 39.54 22.35
CA ASN A 540 45.07 38.44 21.43
C ASN A 540 43.99 38.81 20.40
N ILE A 541 44.26 38.53 19.12
CA ILE A 541 43.32 38.74 18.00
C ILE A 541 43.27 37.48 17.15
N GLN A 542 42.19 37.27 16.41
CA GLN A 542 42.09 36.11 15.53
C GLN A 542 43.20 36.11 14.46
N GLY A 543 44.11 35.15 14.57
CA GLY A 543 45.26 34.94 13.72
C GLY A 543 46.53 35.66 14.16
N GLY A 544 46.58 36.21 15.38
CA GLY A 544 47.79 36.85 15.90
C GLY A 544 47.58 37.70 17.16
N PHE A 545 48.48 38.65 17.38
CA PHE A 545 48.38 39.58 18.52
C PHE A 545 48.62 41.03 18.11
N ARG A 546 48.23 41.94 19.00
CA ARG A 546 48.50 43.38 18.92
C ARG A 546 49.09 43.88 20.23
N CYS A 547 50.19 44.61 20.11
CA CYS A 547 50.83 45.30 21.23
C CYS A 547 50.35 46.74 21.24
N LEU A 548 49.56 47.11 22.25
CA LEU A 548 48.98 48.45 22.32
C LEU A 548 49.39 49.11 23.62
N SER A 549 49.79 50.38 23.51
CA SER A 549 50.01 51.26 24.66
C SER A 549 48.98 52.38 24.62
N PHE A 550 48.21 52.50 25.71
CA PHE A 550 47.18 53.51 25.83
C PHE A 550 47.58 54.56 26.86
N LYS A 551 47.47 55.83 26.49
CA LYS A 551 47.69 56.97 27.39
C LYS A 551 46.42 57.81 27.45
N CYS A 552 45.95 58.13 28.67
CA CYS A 552 44.79 58.99 28.83
C CYS A 552 45.08 60.40 28.30
N PRO A 553 44.09 61.04 27.64
CA PRO A 553 44.20 62.44 27.22
C PRO A 553 44.47 63.40 28.39
N GLN A 554 44.90 64.63 28.08
CA GLN A 554 45.05 65.67 29.11
C GLN A 554 43.74 65.88 29.87
N ASN A 555 43.83 66.15 31.17
CA ASN A 555 42.69 66.27 32.10
C ASN A 555 41.89 64.99 32.36
N PHE A 556 42.40 63.83 31.96
CA PHE A 556 41.90 62.52 32.37
C PHE A 556 42.98 61.72 33.09
N ARG A 557 42.58 60.92 34.07
CA ARG A 557 43.46 59.97 34.74
C ARG A 557 42.96 58.54 34.51
N GLN A 558 43.88 57.59 34.47
CA GLN A 558 43.52 56.18 34.35
C GLN A 558 42.81 55.70 35.63
N ALA A 559 41.69 55.01 35.46
CA ALA A 559 41.02 54.32 36.56
C ALA A 559 41.93 53.18 37.08
N ALA A 560 41.95 52.96 38.40
CA ALA A 560 42.69 51.84 38.97
C ALA A 560 42.15 50.51 38.40
N GLN A 561 43.04 49.69 37.82
CA GLN A 561 42.69 48.37 37.29
C GLN A 561 42.19 47.49 38.44
N GLY A 562 40.90 47.16 38.43
CA GLY A 562 40.37 46.08 39.25
C GLY A 562 40.88 44.73 38.74
N LYS A 563 40.86 43.71 39.61
CA LYS A 563 41.36 42.35 39.37
C LYS A 563 40.63 41.57 38.25
N ASP A 564 39.66 42.19 37.58
CA ASP A 564 38.90 41.61 36.48
C ASP A 564 39.56 41.91 35.13
N THR A 565 39.96 40.83 34.48
CA THR A 565 40.65 40.71 33.19
C THR A 565 39.79 41.08 31.97
N SER A 566 38.82 41.99 32.11
CA SER A 566 38.10 42.54 30.96
C SER A 566 38.85 43.75 30.42
N ALA A 567 39.37 43.62 29.19
CA ALA A 567 40.25 44.52 28.42
C ALA A 567 39.74 45.96 28.15
N SER A 568 38.88 46.53 29.01
CA SER A 568 38.41 47.90 28.88
C SER A 568 39.29 48.86 29.69
N LEU A 569 40.10 49.68 29.00
CA LEU A 569 40.89 50.72 29.65
C LEU A 569 40.02 51.96 29.85
N ARG A 570 39.93 52.46 31.09
CA ARG A 570 39.02 53.57 31.46
C ARG A 570 39.80 54.78 31.92
N CYS A 571 39.55 55.92 31.30
CA CYS A 571 40.08 57.23 31.66
C CYS A 571 38.95 58.06 32.27
N ILE A 572 39.07 58.39 33.55
CA ILE A 572 38.09 59.19 34.29
C ILE A 572 38.56 60.64 34.28
N LYS A 573 37.63 61.56 34.07
CA LYS A 573 37.90 62.99 34.11
C LYS A 573 38.55 63.40 35.43
N ALA A 574 39.64 64.15 35.35
CA ALA A 574 40.43 64.65 36.47
C ALA A 574 40.95 66.05 36.13
N CYS A 575 40.07 67.04 36.26
CA CYS A 575 40.42 68.43 36.01
C CYS A 575 41.41 68.94 37.06
N LYS A 576 42.34 69.81 36.62
CA LYS A 576 43.17 70.59 37.53
C LYS A 576 42.30 71.63 38.27
N PRO A 577 42.62 71.97 39.53
CA PRO A 577 41.93 73.04 40.23
C PRO A 577 42.04 74.35 39.43
N ASN A 578 40.92 75.05 39.23
CA ASN A 578 40.73 76.27 38.40
C ASN A 578 40.68 76.10 36.87
N ASP A 579 40.63 74.88 36.33
CA ASP A 579 40.40 74.68 34.89
C ASP A 579 38.88 74.67 34.55
N ALA A 580 38.33 75.87 34.30
CA ALA A 580 36.91 76.04 34.01
C ALA A 580 36.49 75.41 32.66
N SER A 581 37.38 75.38 31.66
CA SER A 581 37.07 74.73 30.37
C SER A 581 36.99 73.22 30.54
N CYS A 582 37.86 72.62 31.35
CA CYS A 582 37.73 71.22 31.73
C CYS A 582 36.42 70.96 32.47
N ALA A 583 36.05 71.77 33.46
CA ALA A 583 34.82 71.54 34.23
C ALA A 583 33.55 71.60 33.37
N LEU A 584 33.51 72.48 32.36
CA LEU A 584 32.39 72.66 31.43
C LEU A 584 32.27 71.57 30.36
N ASP A 585 33.33 70.80 30.09
CA ASP A 585 33.27 69.68 29.14
C ASP A 585 32.28 68.60 29.64
N PRO A 586 31.23 68.23 28.88
CA PRO A 586 30.30 67.19 29.31
C PRO A 586 30.94 65.79 29.39
N VAL A 587 32.12 65.55 28.80
CA VAL A 587 32.78 64.25 28.79
C VAL A 587 33.31 63.90 30.19
N GLN A 588 32.82 62.80 30.76
CA GLN A 588 33.20 62.34 32.11
C GLN A 588 34.06 61.08 32.10
N LEU A 589 33.84 60.21 31.11
CA LEU A 589 34.51 58.92 30.99
C LEU A 589 34.89 58.65 29.55
N ILE A 590 36.14 58.26 29.34
CA ILE A 590 36.63 57.74 28.05
C ILE A 590 37.00 56.27 28.27
N THR A 591 36.47 55.38 27.45
CA THR A 591 36.76 53.93 27.54
C THR A 591 37.32 53.44 26.22
N HIS A 592 38.46 52.76 26.25
CA HIS A 592 38.95 51.99 25.12
C HIS A 592 38.52 50.54 25.30
N SER A 593 37.81 49.99 24.31
CA SER A 593 37.43 48.58 24.26
C SER A 593 38.01 47.98 22.98
N LEU A 594 38.34 46.69 23.02
CA LEU A 594 38.94 45.99 21.90
C LEU A 594 38.08 44.79 21.55
N VAL A 595 37.91 44.55 20.25
CA VAL A 595 37.17 43.41 19.71
C VAL A 595 37.95 42.84 18.54
N SER A 596 38.04 41.52 18.47
CA SER A 596 38.52 40.81 17.30
C SER A 596 37.34 40.13 16.59
N LEU A 597 37.24 40.32 15.27
CA LEU A 597 36.19 39.75 14.44
C LEU A 597 36.81 38.94 13.28
N PRO A 598 36.17 37.86 12.84
CA PRO A 598 36.55 37.19 11.61
C PRO A 598 36.17 38.03 10.38
N THR A 599 36.76 37.73 9.23
CA THR A 599 36.26 38.24 7.94
C THR A 599 34.90 37.62 7.67
N PHE A 600 33.82 38.39 7.62
CA PHE A 600 32.51 37.87 7.22
C PHE A 600 32.31 38.06 5.70
N ARG A 601 32.07 36.97 4.97
CA ARG A 601 31.83 37.01 3.51
C ARG A 601 30.36 37.09 3.14
N ASP A 602 29.49 36.45 3.93
CA ASP A 602 28.04 36.41 3.68
C ASP A 602 27.26 36.93 4.89
N PHE A 603 26.24 37.74 4.62
CA PHE A 603 25.49 38.50 5.61
C PHE A 603 24.00 38.37 5.32
N SER A 604 23.26 37.61 6.14
CA SER A 604 21.80 37.52 6.03
C SER A 604 21.08 38.50 6.96
N GLU A 605 21.67 38.78 8.13
CA GLU A 605 21.14 39.69 9.15
C GLU A 605 22.28 40.47 9.84
N PRO A 606 22.00 41.64 10.47
CA PRO A 606 22.98 42.38 11.27
C PRO A 606 23.52 41.60 12.48
N GLU A 607 24.84 41.42 12.55
CA GLU A 607 25.55 40.78 13.67
C GLU A 607 25.71 41.73 14.86
N GLU A 608 25.37 41.30 16.07
CA GLU A 608 25.48 42.09 17.30
C GLU A 608 26.84 41.89 17.98
N ILE A 609 27.70 42.91 17.96
CA ILE A 609 29.11 42.76 18.35
C ILE A 609 29.37 43.18 19.80
N VAL A 610 28.87 44.34 20.20
CA VAL A 610 29.18 44.93 21.52
C VAL A 610 27.93 45.45 22.20
N PHE A 611 27.79 45.09 23.48
CA PHE A 611 26.71 45.54 24.34
C PHE A 611 27.23 46.61 25.33
N LEU A 612 26.84 47.85 25.10
CA LEU A 612 27.16 49.01 25.91
C LEU A 612 26.11 49.16 27.03
N ARG A 613 26.43 48.67 28.23
CA ARG A 613 25.56 48.81 29.40
C ARG A 613 25.63 50.22 29.98
N THR A 614 24.47 50.79 30.32
CA THR A 614 24.36 52.06 31.05
C THR A 614 23.93 51.83 32.49
N VAL A 615 24.02 52.88 33.31
CA VAL A 615 23.46 52.90 34.67
C VAL A 615 22.03 53.45 34.71
N ALA A 616 21.45 53.81 33.57
CA ALA A 616 20.11 54.39 33.48
C ALA A 616 19.03 53.31 33.46
N VAL A 617 18.00 53.49 34.29
CA VAL A 617 16.83 52.62 34.37
C VAL A 617 15.85 52.98 33.27
N ALA A 618 15.40 51.99 32.50
CA ALA A 618 14.38 52.14 31.48
C ALA A 618 13.01 52.29 32.15
N ASN A 619 12.49 53.52 32.18
CA ASN A 619 11.14 53.79 32.68
C ASN A 619 10.10 53.69 31.55
N PRO A 620 9.04 52.89 31.71
CA PRO A 620 7.99 52.73 30.69
C PRO A 620 7.05 53.94 30.57
N THR A 621 7.13 54.90 31.50
CA THR A 621 6.35 56.16 31.48
C THR A 621 7.30 57.36 31.54
N PRO A 622 7.16 58.36 30.62
CA PRO A 622 8.03 59.54 30.60
C PRO A 622 7.65 60.48 31.75
N LEU A 623 8.29 60.28 32.91
CA LEU A 623 8.23 61.23 34.01
C LEU A 623 9.06 62.48 33.66
N PRO A 624 8.56 63.70 33.91
CA PRO A 624 9.34 64.91 33.74
C PRO A 624 10.54 64.88 34.70
N GLY A 625 11.76 64.79 34.14
CA GLY A 625 13.01 64.65 34.87
C GLY A 625 13.68 63.26 34.81
N ALA A 626 13.10 62.29 34.09
CA ALA A 626 13.75 60.99 33.88
C ALA A 626 15.02 61.13 33.01
N THR A 627 16.11 60.46 33.41
CA THR A 627 17.34 60.37 32.61
C THR A 627 17.12 59.45 31.42
N ASP A 628 17.28 59.97 30.21
CA ASP A 628 17.33 59.16 29.00
C ASP A 628 18.76 59.07 28.45
N VAL A 629 19.04 58.02 27.68
CA VAL A 629 20.36 57.81 27.07
C VAL A 629 20.24 57.64 25.56
N PHE A 630 21.07 58.39 24.83
CA PHE A 630 21.25 58.30 23.38
C PHE A 630 22.65 57.79 23.06
N PHE A 631 22.74 57.01 21.99
CA PHE A 631 23.99 56.43 21.50
C PHE A 631 24.25 56.96 20.10
N ASP A 632 25.39 57.60 19.90
CA ASP A 632 25.76 58.20 18.61
C ASP A 632 27.14 57.68 18.21
N ILE A 633 27.30 57.22 16.97
CA ILE A 633 28.62 56.94 16.40
C ILE A 633 29.15 58.26 15.85
N LEU A 634 30.17 58.82 16.49
CA LEU A 634 30.79 60.10 16.13
C LEU A 634 31.77 59.95 14.97
N ALA A 635 32.48 58.82 14.92
CA ALA A 635 33.38 58.47 13.82
C ALA A 635 33.23 56.97 13.50
N THR A 636 33.09 56.67 12.21
CA THR A 636 32.92 55.32 11.68
C THR A 636 33.94 55.07 10.57
N ASP A 637 34.05 53.82 10.13
CA ASP A 637 34.73 53.49 8.89
C ASP A 637 34.10 54.20 7.67
N ASP A 638 34.90 54.47 6.63
CA ASP A 638 34.47 55.20 5.42
C ASP A 638 33.24 54.57 4.72
N GLN A 639 32.92 53.31 5.03
CA GLN A 639 31.86 52.53 4.39
C GLN A 639 30.58 52.43 5.24
N PHE A 640 30.54 53.02 6.45
CA PHE A 640 29.42 52.93 7.39
C PHE A 640 28.99 51.48 7.63
N SER A 641 29.96 50.64 7.99
CA SER A 641 29.77 49.19 8.16
C SER A 641 29.13 48.84 9.50
N PHE A 642 29.01 49.81 10.42
CA PHE A 642 28.50 49.63 11.77
C PHE A 642 27.38 50.61 12.09
N ASP A 643 26.43 50.15 12.88
CA ASP A 643 25.39 51.00 13.47
C ASP A 643 25.27 50.77 14.98
N VAL A 644 24.49 51.63 15.64
CA VAL A 644 24.18 51.48 17.06
C VAL A 644 22.66 51.57 17.27
N VAL A 645 22.12 50.61 18.01
CA VAL A 645 20.71 50.59 18.37
C VAL A 645 20.50 50.56 19.86
N LYS A 646 19.54 51.36 20.33
CA LYS A 646 19.12 51.37 21.73
C LYS A 646 18.18 50.19 22.01
N ARG A 647 18.51 49.41 23.04
CA ARG A 647 17.67 48.32 23.55
C ARG A 647 17.44 48.47 25.06
N SER A 648 16.39 47.83 25.55
CA SER A 648 16.13 47.68 26.98
C SER A 648 16.16 46.21 27.35
N HIS A 649 16.96 45.84 28.34
CA HIS A 649 17.00 44.49 28.89
C HIS A 649 16.93 44.55 30.41
N ARG A 650 15.94 43.86 31.00
CA ARG A 650 15.69 43.84 32.46
C ARG A 650 15.58 45.23 33.10
N GLY A 651 14.99 46.20 32.38
CA GLY A 651 14.82 47.55 32.89
C GLY A 651 16.08 48.43 32.85
N ILE A 652 17.14 48.03 32.14
CA ILE A 652 18.36 48.83 31.94
C ILE A 652 18.46 49.21 30.45
N ILE A 653 18.85 50.44 30.17
CA ILE A 653 19.11 50.92 28.80
C ILE A 653 20.50 50.41 28.35
N MET A 654 20.56 49.83 27.16
CA MET A 654 21.78 49.34 26.54
C MET A 654 21.89 49.84 25.09
N GLY A 655 23.11 50.13 24.65
CA GLY A 655 23.43 50.34 23.24
C GLY A 655 23.99 49.04 22.68
N VAL A 656 23.50 48.60 21.52
CA VAL A 656 24.05 47.43 20.82
C VAL A 656 24.69 47.92 19.54
N ILE A 657 26.02 47.77 19.45
CA ILE A 657 26.76 48.05 18.22
C ILE A 657 26.63 46.81 17.34
N ARG A 658 26.19 47.02 16.09
CA ARG A 658 26.00 45.94 15.13
C ARG A 658 26.84 46.17 13.90
N GLN A 659 27.33 45.09 13.30
CA GLN A 659 27.84 45.11 11.95
C GLN A 659 26.67 44.98 11.00
N VAL A 660 26.53 45.93 10.09
CA VAL A 660 25.44 45.98 9.10
C VAL A 660 25.94 45.71 7.68
N LYS A 661 27.26 45.76 7.46
CA LYS A 661 27.91 45.41 6.19
C LYS A 661 29.11 44.49 6.42
N PRO A 662 29.36 43.55 5.50
CA PRO A 662 30.54 42.70 5.57
C PRO A 662 31.81 43.54 5.42
N VAL A 663 32.80 43.25 6.25
CA VAL A 663 34.11 43.89 6.18
C VAL A 663 35.14 42.79 5.96
N ILE A 664 35.84 42.88 4.83
CA ILE A 664 36.90 41.95 4.44
C ILE A 664 38.20 42.43 5.07
N GLY A 665 38.81 41.58 5.89
CA GLY A 665 40.10 41.81 6.52
C GLY A 665 41.29 41.43 5.64
N PRO A 666 42.52 41.58 6.14
CA PRO A 666 42.86 42.10 7.46
C PRO A 666 42.68 43.62 7.53
N LYS A 667 41.97 44.11 8.56
CA LYS A 667 41.71 45.54 8.76
C LYS A 667 41.65 45.91 10.24
N ASP A 668 42.21 47.07 10.57
CA ASP A 668 42.17 47.66 11.90
C ASP A 668 41.30 48.92 11.84
N LEU A 669 40.22 48.95 12.62
CA LEU A 669 39.23 50.03 12.63
C LEU A 669 39.06 50.58 14.05
N VAL A 670 38.73 51.87 14.15
CA VAL A 670 38.40 52.49 15.44
C VAL A 670 37.06 53.22 15.30
N LEU A 671 36.05 52.75 16.04
CA LEU A 671 34.77 53.44 16.14
C LEU A 671 34.75 54.34 17.37
N GLU A 672 34.35 55.59 17.20
CA GLU A 672 34.13 56.51 18.31
C GLU A 672 32.63 56.59 18.59
N VAL A 673 32.20 56.15 19.78
CA VAL A 673 30.80 56.08 20.18
C VAL A 673 30.56 56.96 21.40
N ALA A 674 29.61 57.89 21.31
CA ALA A 674 29.18 58.74 22.40
C ALA A 674 27.90 58.21 23.05
N LEU A 675 27.93 58.14 24.38
CA LEU A 675 26.78 57.86 25.24
C LEU A 675 26.37 59.17 25.90
N ASN A 676 25.29 59.76 25.41
CA ASN A 676 24.77 61.03 25.88
C ASN A 676 23.66 60.79 26.91
N TYR A 677 23.93 61.12 28.17
CA TYR A 677 22.92 61.11 29.23
C TYR A 677 22.17 62.44 29.22
N VAL A 678 20.88 62.41 28.93
CA VAL A 678 20.03 63.59 28.73
C VAL A 678 18.99 63.67 29.84
N ILE A 679 18.88 64.85 30.47
CA ILE A 679 17.88 65.16 31.49
C ILE A 679 17.13 66.40 31.01
N SER A 680 15.80 66.29 30.87
CA SER A 680 14.95 67.42 30.44
C SER A 680 15.42 68.07 29.12
N GLY A 681 15.96 67.29 28.19
CA GLY A 681 16.44 67.75 26.88
C GLY A 681 17.86 68.31 26.84
N VAL A 682 18.58 68.36 27.98
CA VAL A 682 19.97 68.83 28.04
C VAL A 682 20.91 67.67 28.37
N ILE A 683 22.06 67.61 27.69
CA ILE A 683 23.11 66.61 27.99
C ILE A 683 23.69 66.92 29.38
N SER A 684 23.44 66.04 30.34
CA SER A 684 23.99 66.11 31.69
C SER A 684 25.48 65.72 31.69
N HIS A 685 25.80 64.60 31.06
CA HIS A 685 27.17 64.14 30.87
C HIS A 685 27.25 63.18 29.67
N ARG A 686 28.47 63.04 29.15
CA ARG A 686 28.80 62.20 27.99
C ARG A 686 29.88 61.20 28.39
N ASN A 687 29.73 59.95 27.97
CA ASN A 687 30.82 58.99 27.99
C ASN A 687 31.23 58.70 26.54
N ILE A 688 32.52 58.69 26.26
CA ILE A 688 33.06 58.37 24.94
C ILE A 688 33.69 56.98 25.00
N ILE A 689 33.41 56.16 23.98
CA ILE A 689 33.96 54.83 23.85
C ILE A 689 34.68 54.74 22.52
N PHE A 690 35.97 54.44 22.57
CA PHE A 690 36.76 54.07 21.41
C PHE A 690 36.79 52.55 21.30
N LEU A 691 36.10 52.02 20.31
CA LEU A 691 36.07 50.60 20.02
C LEU A 691 37.09 50.28 18.93
N HIS A 692 38.18 49.63 19.32
CA HIS A 692 39.19 49.12 18.41
C HIS A 692 38.75 47.75 17.89
N ILE A 693 38.49 47.65 16.60
CA ILE A 693 38.02 46.43 15.93
C ILE A 693 39.15 45.91 15.05
N PHE A 694 39.61 44.69 15.31
CA PHE A 694 40.63 43.99 14.52
C PHE A 694 39.96 42.86 13.74
N ILE A 695 39.97 42.98 12.42
CA ILE A 695 39.33 42.03 11.51
C ILE A 695 40.40 41.08 10.99
N SER A 696 40.24 39.80 11.25
CA SER A 696 41.13 38.74 10.75
C SER A 696 41.04 38.61 9.24
N GLU A 697 42.09 38.11 8.58
CA GLU A 697 42.05 37.71 7.16
C GLU A 697 41.07 36.54 6.92
N PHE A 698 40.79 35.78 7.97
CA PHE A 698 40.10 34.50 7.91
C PHE A 698 38.69 34.56 8.51
N TRP A 699 37.82 33.64 8.08
CA TRP A 699 36.37 33.75 8.26
C TRP A 699 35.72 32.64 9.12
N TRP A 700 36.50 31.68 9.61
CA TRP A 700 36.00 30.44 10.23
C TRP A 700 35.62 30.54 11.70
#